data_AF-A0A8I6SJK8-F1
#
_entry.id   AF-A0A8I6SJK8-F1
#
_cell.length_a   1.000
_cell.length_b   1.000
_cell.length_c   1.000
_cell.angle_alpha   90.00
_cell.angle_beta   90.00
_cell.angle_gamma   90.00
#
_symmetry.space_group_name_H-M   'P 1'
#
loop_
_entity.id
_entity.type
_entity.pdbx_description
1 polymer ?
#
loop_
_entity_poly.entity_id
_entity_poly.type
_entity_poly.pdbx_seq_one_letter_code
_entity_poly.pdbx_strand_id
1 'polypeptide(L)'
;MHCINNISKPAAISSHHSKYNACCNKAPNAKCKESCKKSLSRNKAAEDIVNSLRKGGCKNLPPNDKLFQCLINSDHEGPRNRTKLGVDAAKKYCCRKAQSEFCKNKCFKVFTVDFSSWQIFEEKCLRTSEGDNLAQCLDEVEEPCELGCDGLGFCDNFNNRPTELFRSCNSETDLAARSDYGDWLRRGVIELPMVKDLYIRNSTNCHPITWKTIACTLQLKPCHRHTQTTRICRDDCKRVLESCFDWERIRGDANKITIHKICDILAPQNADEGCNTFQSFFEHRDPVEEASITKPCKNHPCRNNQYCQVNKFCSPDSDCDHHQCTPGCRLGESTKFMVPAGTYAKLVTNMMKNEECHMICQCSEQGHIENCATNYCKKQELCVSGGDRIEHGSTFYMGCNLCSCYDGEITCSKKQCAGHGVDIADVTTLPCNSTAEYSPVCGWNGVTYPNFHLANCFGLFENDYKNGTCESRDPCNPNPCPISDSCIPKRRVCLHSVYKTCSQYVCVDGHINCTVQPESTVCTTSGETLKNPCSMLYNAQELAYHGPCMNCVDEGKEVCGADGNTYSSSCSAMARLVHIDYYGPCINVGLIDNIPKEQCSNVVCPELKQKNCIGYTPPGACCPVCGGAVNLLYSQKQIDRIMEISLNGELNESFTVEAVLSALSRKIQVAECTLRGQLTIEMNILILVIPSINNPSDLQMEACVLEAEKIAVLVQRNSPQVSTELSLSILTAAIVVHQEVSNSAVILQFPILCLFLVITSLGI
;
A
#
# COMPACT_ATOMS: atom_id res chain seq x y z
N MET A 1 26.83 -10.95 9.51
CA MET A 1 25.92 -11.58 10.49
C MET A 1 25.12 -10.57 11.34
N HIS A 2 24.87 -9.35 10.84
CA HIS A 2 23.92 -8.41 11.48
C HIS A 2 22.50 -8.44 10.89
N CYS A 3 22.33 -8.92 9.64
CA CYS A 3 21.02 -9.07 8.99
C CYS A 3 20.07 -10.03 9.77
N ILE A 4 20.64 -11.00 10.51
CA ILE A 4 19.89 -12.01 11.28
C ILE A 4 19.51 -11.50 12.69
N ASN A 5 20.17 -10.45 13.21
CA ASN A 5 19.87 -9.93 14.55
C ASN A 5 18.67 -8.96 14.56
N ASN A 6 18.23 -8.45 13.40
CA ASN A 6 17.07 -7.55 13.34
C ASN A 6 15.72 -8.27 13.43
N ILE A 7 15.67 -9.59 13.18
CA ILE A 7 14.46 -10.42 13.35
C ILE A 7 14.22 -10.77 14.83
N SER A 8 15.23 -10.58 15.67
CA SER A 8 15.17 -10.79 17.12
C SER A 8 15.45 -9.50 17.87
N LYS A 9 14.62 -8.46 17.70
CA LYS A 9 14.50 -7.46 18.77
C LYS A 9 13.74 -8.16 19.92
N PRO A 10 14.38 -8.46 21.06
CA PRO A 10 13.62 -8.94 22.22
C PRO A 10 12.58 -7.88 22.56
N ALA A 11 11.36 -8.33 22.84
CA ALA A 11 10.27 -7.48 23.32
C ALA A 11 10.80 -6.45 24.33
N ALA A 12 10.34 -5.20 24.19
CA ALA A 12 10.73 -4.13 25.11
C ALA A 12 10.38 -4.57 26.54
N ILE A 13 11.41 -4.88 27.33
CA ILE A 13 11.27 -5.24 28.74
C ILE A 13 10.60 -4.05 29.42
N SER A 14 9.31 -4.18 29.72
CA SER A 14 8.53 -3.19 30.46
C SER A 14 9.16 -2.97 31.84
N SER A 15 9.03 -1.76 32.38
CA SER A 15 9.71 -1.23 33.57
C SER A 15 9.31 -1.90 34.89
N HIS A 16 9.59 -3.20 35.04
CA HIS A 16 9.41 -3.98 36.27
C HIS A 16 10.72 -4.65 36.69
N HIS A 17 11.69 -3.83 37.11
CA HIS A 17 13.05 -4.21 37.49
C HIS A 17 13.15 -5.34 38.53
N SER A 18 12.13 -5.56 39.37
CA SER A 18 12.15 -6.62 40.39
C SER A 18 11.85 -8.01 39.81
N LYS A 19 11.03 -8.12 38.75
CA LYS A 19 10.56 -9.40 38.18
C LYS A 19 11.65 -10.11 37.37
N TYR A 20 12.44 -9.35 36.60
CA TYR A 20 13.48 -9.87 35.71
C TYR A 20 14.79 -10.25 36.41
N ASN A 21 15.02 -9.76 37.63
CA ASN A 21 16.20 -10.09 38.43
C ASN A 21 16.31 -11.60 38.74
N ALA A 22 15.16 -12.27 38.90
CA ALA A 22 15.10 -13.72 39.09
C ALA A 22 15.59 -14.48 37.84
N CYS A 23 15.33 -13.95 36.64
CA CYS A 23 15.77 -14.55 35.39
C CYS A 23 17.29 -14.51 35.22
N CYS A 24 17.98 -13.44 35.67
CA CYS A 24 19.44 -13.37 35.63
C CYS A 24 20.15 -14.52 36.37
N ASN A 25 19.46 -15.19 37.31
CA ASN A 25 20.03 -16.36 37.98
C ASN A 25 20.13 -17.59 37.08
N LYS A 26 19.46 -17.59 35.92
CA LYS A 26 19.52 -18.64 34.89
C LYS A 26 20.58 -18.40 33.82
N ALA A 27 21.42 -17.37 33.99
CA ALA A 27 22.48 -17.03 33.06
C ALA A 27 23.53 -18.15 32.92
N PRO A 28 24.12 -18.33 31.73
CA PRO A 28 25.05 -19.43 31.43
C PRO A 28 26.39 -19.35 32.18
N ASN A 29 26.79 -18.17 32.66
CA ASN A 29 28.01 -18.00 33.45
C ASN A 29 27.90 -16.82 34.44
N ALA A 30 28.78 -16.79 35.44
CA ALA A 30 28.77 -15.78 36.51
C ALA A 30 28.93 -14.34 35.97
N LYS A 31 29.75 -14.15 34.93
CA LYS A 31 30.01 -12.86 34.29
C LYS A 31 28.75 -12.30 33.59
N CYS A 32 28.02 -13.19 32.92
CA CYS A 32 26.74 -12.91 32.28
C CYS A 32 25.64 -12.65 33.31
N LYS A 33 25.60 -13.42 34.40
CA LYS A 33 24.68 -13.19 35.54
C LYS A 33 24.85 -11.80 36.14
N GLU A 34 26.09 -11.39 36.38
CA GLU A 34 26.42 -10.09 36.96
C GLU A 34 26.10 -8.94 36.00
N SER A 35 26.43 -9.10 34.72
CA SER A 35 26.10 -8.13 33.68
C SER A 35 24.59 -8.00 33.44
N CYS A 36 23.84 -9.10 33.56
CA CYS A 36 22.38 -9.10 33.49
C CYS A 36 21.77 -8.30 34.63
N LYS A 37 22.16 -8.58 35.89
CA LYS A 37 21.68 -7.83 37.05
C LYS A 37 22.03 -6.34 36.98
N LYS A 38 23.23 -6.02 36.48
CA LYS A 38 23.72 -4.63 36.31
C LYS A 38 23.04 -3.87 35.17
N SER A 39 22.60 -4.59 34.13
CA SER A 39 21.90 -3.98 32.99
C SER A 39 20.43 -3.77 33.31
N LEU A 40 19.80 -4.70 34.04
CA LEU A 40 18.43 -4.55 34.52
C LEU A 40 18.27 -3.53 35.65
N SER A 41 19.33 -3.10 36.34
CA SER A 41 19.24 -2.04 37.36
C SER A 41 19.37 -0.63 36.80
N ARG A 42 19.71 -0.49 35.50
CA ARG A 42 19.85 0.80 34.82
C ARG A 42 18.68 0.99 33.87
N ASN A 43 17.91 2.07 34.04
CA ASN A 43 16.88 2.51 33.08
C ASN A 43 17.56 2.91 31.75
N LYS A 44 17.76 1.94 30.85
CA LYS A 44 18.36 2.12 29.53
C LYS A 44 17.50 1.43 28.46
N ALA A 45 17.60 1.92 27.23
CA ALA A 45 16.90 1.34 26.07
C ALA A 45 17.25 -0.15 25.88
N ALA A 46 16.35 -0.94 25.28
CA ALA A 46 16.52 -2.39 25.09
C ALA A 46 17.82 -2.75 24.33
N GLU A 47 18.23 -1.93 23.38
CA GLU A 47 19.47 -2.06 22.61
C GLU A 47 20.73 -1.94 23.48
N ASP A 48 20.72 -1.03 24.46
CA ASP A 48 21.81 -0.86 25.43
C ASP A 48 21.91 -2.06 26.38
N ILE A 49 20.77 -2.66 26.75
CA ILE A 49 20.71 -3.86 27.59
C ILE A 49 21.31 -5.05 26.84
N VAL A 50 20.92 -5.27 25.59
CA VAL A 50 21.44 -6.37 24.74
C VAL A 50 22.94 -6.20 24.48
N ASN A 51 23.40 -4.98 24.18
CA ASN A 51 24.82 -4.69 23.97
C ASN A 51 25.65 -4.85 25.26
N SER A 52 25.10 -4.44 26.40
CA SER A 52 25.72 -4.61 27.72
C SER A 52 25.81 -6.09 28.13
N LEU A 53 24.78 -6.89 27.85
CA LEU A 53 24.78 -8.35 28.04
C LEU A 53 25.84 -9.04 27.15
N ARG A 54 25.94 -8.68 25.87
CA ARG A 54 26.95 -9.24 24.94
C ARG A 54 28.37 -8.93 25.37
N LYS A 55 28.65 -7.68 25.77
CA LYS A 55 29.97 -7.28 26.33
C LYS A 55 30.27 -7.96 27.67
N GLY A 56 29.22 -8.26 28.43
CA GLY A 56 29.24 -8.87 29.75
C GLY A 56 29.47 -10.39 29.81
N GLY A 57 29.76 -11.05 28.68
CA GLY A 57 29.98 -12.50 28.64
C GLY A 57 28.72 -13.34 28.35
N CYS A 58 27.60 -12.70 28.00
CA CYS A 58 26.43 -13.37 27.42
C CYS A 58 26.55 -13.44 25.88
N LYS A 59 27.62 -14.08 25.36
CA LYS A 59 27.79 -14.22 23.91
C LYS A 59 26.83 -15.28 23.37
N ASN A 60 26.07 -14.93 22.34
CA ASN A 60 25.14 -15.79 21.61
C ASN A 60 24.18 -16.55 22.54
N LEU A 61 23.23 -15.84 23.17
CA LEU A 61 22.11 -16.50 23.83
C LEU A 61 21.14 -17.00 22.75
N PRO A 62 21.10 -18.30 22.42
CA PRO A 62 20.10 -18.81 21.50
C PRO A 62 18.69 -18.63 22.10
N PRO A 63 17.62 -18.64 21.27
CA PRO A 63 16.24 -18.58 21.76
C PRO A 63 15.87 -19.67 22.79
N ASN A 64 16.62 -20.77 22.81
CA ASN A 64 16.45 -21.88 23.76
C ASN A 64 17.23 -21.70 25.08
N ASP A 65 17.96 -20.60 25.25
CA ASP A 65 18.69 -20.33 26.49
C ASP A 65 17.73 -20.04 27.66
N LYS A 66 18.01 -20.63 28.83
CA LYS A 66 17.14 -20.55 30.02
C LYS A 66 16.99 -19.13 30.56
N LEU A 67 17.98 -18.26 30.37
CA LEU A 67 17.90 -16.84 30.69
C LEU A 67 16.95 -16.14 29.71
N PHE A 68 17.15 -16.36 28.41
CA PHE A 68 16.36 -15.72 27.36
C PHE A 68 14.88 -16.10 27.43
N GLN A 69 14.58 -17.40 27.59
CA GLN A 69 13.19 -17.87 27.77
C GLN A 69 12.51 -17.31 29.02
N CYS A 70 13.27 -17.09 30.10
CA CYS A 70 12.73 -16.52 31.33
C CYS A 70 12.39 -15.04 31.16
N LEU A 71 13.25 -14.27 30.48
CA LEU A 71 13.03 -12.86 30.22
C LEU A 71 11.79 -12.62 29.34
N ILE A 72 11.51 -13.51 28.38
CA ILE A 72 10.34 -13.41 27.50
C ILE A 72 9.04 -13.81 28.22
N ASN A 73 9.06 -14.88 29.01
CA ASN A 73 7.84 -15.42 29.62
C ASN A 73 7.34 -14.65 30.86
N SER A 74 8.10 -13.66 31.35
CA SER A 74 7.76 -12.94 32.58
C SER A 74 6.72 -11.83 32.40
N ASP A 75 6.33 -11.47 31.18
CA ASP A 75 5.29 -10.46 30.90
C ASP A 75 3.84 -10.99 30.98
N HIS A 76 3.61 -12.30 31.21
CA HIS A 76 2.27 -12.91 31.09
C HIS A 76 1.30 -12.77 32.28
N GLU A 77 1.50 -11.82 33.20
CA GLU A 77 0.54 -11.55 34.29
C GLU A 77 0.07 -10.10 34.29
N GLY A 78 -0.67 -9.73 33.23
CA GLY A 78 -1.52 -8.54 33.18
C GLY A 78 -3.01 -8.91 33.31
N PRO A 79 -3.90 -7.95 33.64
CA PRO A 79 -5.30 -8.21 33.95
C PRO A 79 -6.07 -8.90 32.81
N ARG A 80 -6.91 -9.87 33.18
CA ARG A 80 -7.53 -10.92 32.34
C ARG A 80 -8.50 -10.50 31.22
N ASN A 81 -8.60 -9.22 30.84
CA ASN A 81 -9.60 -8.74 29.87
C ASN A 81 -9.04 -8.15 28.56
N ARG A 82 -7.79 -8.42 28.17
CA ARG A 82 -7.30 -8.06 26.83
C ARG A 82 -7.55 -9.21 25.85
N THR A 83 -8.21 -8.91 24.74
CA THR A 83 -8.33 -9.78 23.56
C THR A 83 -6.93 -10.32 23.21
N LYS A 84 -6.76 -11.64 23.18
CA LYS A 84 -5.46 -12.27 22.90
C LYS A 84 -5.13 -12.10 21.40
N LEU A 85 -4.60 -10.93 21.01
CA LEU A 85 -4.14 -10.65 19.64
C LEU A 85 -2.98 -11.56 19.17
N GLY A 86 -2.34 -12.29 20.10
CA GLY A 86 -1.11 -13.05 19.81
C GLY A 86 0.13 -12.15 19.88
N VAL A 87 1.30 -12.71 19.56
CA VAL A 87 2.58 -11.98 19.60
C VAL A 87 2.65 -10.96 18.44
N ASP A 88 2.14 -11.33 17.27
CA ASP A 88 2.18 -10.47 16.08
C ASP A 88 1.03 -10.77 15.10
N ALA A 89 -0.04 -9.99 15.18
CA ALA A 89 -1.23 -10.15 14.34
C ALA A 89 -0.96 -9.83 12.85
N ALA A 90 -0.05 -8.90 12.56
CA ALA A 90 0.34 -8.57 11.18
C ALA A 90 1.12 -9.73 10.52
N LYS A 91 2.13 -10.30 11.20
CA LYS A 91 2.85 -11.48 10.69
C LYS A 91 1.97 -12.74 10.65
N LYS A 92 1.02 -12.87 11.58
CA LYS A 92 0.03 -13.95 11.56
C LYS A 92 -0.82 -13.96 10.29
N TYR A 93 -1.13 -12.79 9.73
CA TYR A 93 -1.82 -12.68 8.44
C TYR A 93 -1.04 -13.37 7.30
N CYS A 94 0.28 -13.21 7.28
CA CYS A 94 1.13 -13.81 6.25
C CYS A 94 1.10 -15.34 6.23
N CYS A 95 0.71 -16.01 7.33
CA CYS A 95 0.68 -17.47 7.40
C CYS A 95 -0.22 -18.13 6.34
N ARG A 96 -1.22 -17.42 5.81
CA ARG A 96 -2.05 -17.93 4.70
C ARG A 96 -1.29 -18.03 3.36
N LYS A 97 -0.15 -17.34 3.22
CA LYS A 97 0.73 -17.40 2.04
C LYS A 97 1.61 -18.65 2.02
N ALA A 98 1.57 -19.45 3.09
CA ALA A 98 2.24 -20.75 3.13
C ALA A 98 1.56 -21.73 2.17
N GLN A 99 2.33 -22.39 1.32
CA GLN A 99 1.81 -23.38 0.36
C GLN A 99 1.35 -24.68 1.04
N SER A 100 2.03 -25.10 2.12
CA SER A 100 1.70 -26.33 2.84
C SER A 100 0.96 -26.06 4.16
N GLU A 101 0.00 -26.92 4.48
CA GLU A 101 -0.74 -26.88 5.75
C GLU A 101 0.18 -27.04 6.97
N PHE A 102 1.29 -27.78 6.83
CA PHE A 102 2.33 -27.86 7.86
C PHE A 102 2.93 -26.49 8.17
N CYS A 103 3.33 -25.75 7.13
CA CYS A 103 3.96 -24.45 7.27
C CYS A 103 2.98 -23.37 7.73
N LYS A 104 1.73 -23.42 7.26
CA LYS A 104 0.64 -22.57 7.74
C LYS A 104 0.44 -22.72 9.25
N ASN A 105 0.32 -23.96 9.74
CA ASN A 105 0.14 -24.25 11.16
C ASN A 105 1.36 -23.86 12.01
N LYS A 106 2.58 -24.11 11.53
CA LYS A 106 3.81 -23.70 12.24
C LYS A 106 3.95 -22.19 12.31
N CYS A 107 3.72 -21.49 11.20
CA CYS A 107 3.70 -20.03 11.14
C CYS A 107 2.71 -19.45 12.17
N PHE A 108 1.48 -19.97 12.13
CA PHE A 108 0.41 -19.49 13.00
C PHE A 108 0.74 -19.71 14.49
N LYS A 109 1.33 -20.87 14.83
CA LYS A 109 1.76 -21.17 16.19
C LYS A 109 2.85 -20.21 16.69
N VAL A 110 3.83 -19.91 15.82
CA VAL A 110 4.96 -19.00 16.11
C VAL A 110 4.46 -17.60 16.46
N PHE A 111 3.54 -17.04 15.67
CA PHE A 111 3.05 -15.67 15.88
C PHE A 111 1.88 -15.55 16.86
N THR A 112 1.33 -16.68 17.35
CA THR A 112 0.25 -16.66 18.35
C THR A 112 0.74 -16.90 19.78
N VAL A 113 1.57 -17.92 20.03
CA VAL A 113 1.87 -18.39 21.41
C VAL A 113 3.32 -18.81 21.62
N ASP A 114 4.00 -19.39 20.62
CA ASP A 114 5.18 -20.22 20.87
C ASP A 114 6.35 -19.97 19.91
N PHE A 115 7.25 -19.06 20.30
CA PHE A 115 8.49 -18.79 19.58
C PHE A 115 9.48 -19.97 19.61
N SER A 116 9.31 -20.98 20.47
CA SER A 116 10.22 -22.14 20.51
C SER A 116 10.18 -22.98 19.22
N SER A 117 9.08 -22.86 18.44
CA SER A 117 8.94 -23.50 17.14
C SER A 117 9.61 -22.71 15.99
N TRP A 118 10.23 -21.55 16.26
CA TRP A 118 10.82 -20.66 15.24
C TRP A 118 11.84 -21.38 14.37
N GLN A 119 12.80 -22.12 14.96
CA GLN A 119 13.87 -22.75 14.19
C GLN A 119 13.32 -23.77 13.18
N ILE A 120 12.33 -24.57 13.59
CA ILE A 120 11.68 -25.55 12.70
C ILE A 120 10.91 -24.84 11.59
N PHE A 121 10.21 -23.76 11.94
CA PHE A 121 9.47 -22.95 10.96
C PHE A 121 10.43 -22.31 9.95
N GLU A 122 11.51 -21.69 10.41
CA GLU A 122 12.49 -21.04 9.56
C GLU A 122 13.16 -22.05 8.61
N GLU A 123 13.67 -23.17 9.14
CA GLU A 123 14.39 -24.18 8.35
C GLU A 123 13.49 -24.92 7.35
N LYS A 124 12.24 -25.22 7.71
CA LYS A 124 11.34 -26.04 6.88
C LYS A 124 10.36 -25.25 6.02
N CYS A 125 10.12 -23.96 6.32
CA CYS A 125 9.05 -23.20 5.68
C CYS A 125 9.48 -21.87 5.07
N LEU A 126 10.46 -21.16 5.64
CA LEU A 126 10.96 -19.90 5.06
C LEU A 126 12.15 -20.12 4.14
N ARG A 127 12.93 -21.17 4.40
CA ARG A 127 14.14 -21.53 3.69
C ARG A 127 13.88 -22.61 2.62
N THR A 128 12.74 -22.56 1.93
CA THR A 128 12.42 -23.46 0.82
C THR A 128 11.91 -22.63 -0.36
N SER A 129 12.04 -23.14 -1.59
CA SER A 129 11.48 -22.48 -2.78
C SER A 129 9.94 -22.33 -2.72
N GLU A 130 9.29 -23.19 -1.94
CA GLU A 130 7.85 -23.14 -1.65
C GLU A 130 7.47 -22.02 -0.65
N GLY A 131 8.46 -21.48 0.07
CA GLY A 131 8.30 -20.49 1.14
C GLY A 131 8.29 -19.04 0.68
N ASP A 132 8.52 -18.77 -0.61
CA ASP A 132 8.82 -17.44 -1.13
C ASP A 132 7.71 -16.41 -0.86
N ASN A 133 6.46 -16.76 -1.16
CA ASN A 133 5.31 -15.88 -0.90
C ASN A 133 5.14 -15.56 0.59
N LEU A 134 5.44 -16.52 1.47
CA LEU A 134 5.37 -16.36 2.91
C LEU A 134 6.50 -15.47 3.42
N ALA A 135 7.74 -15.77 3.04
CA ALA A 135 8.92 -15.00 3.43
C ALA A 135 8.81 -13.54 2.98
N GLN A 136 8.41 -13.31 1.72
CA GLN A 136 8.24 -11.96 1.19
C GLN A 136 7.14 -11.18 1.91
N CYS A 137 6.04 -11.84 2.31
CA CYS A 137 5.01 -11.21 3.12
C CYS A 137 5.52 -10.82 4.51
N LEU A 138 6.27 -11.71 5.18
CA LEU A 138 6.84 -11.42 6.50
C LEU A 138 7.85 -10.27 6.44
N ASP A 139 8.70 -10.23 5.41
CA ASP A 139 9.64 -9.13 5.19
C ASP A 139 8.92 -7.81 4.94
N GLU A 140 7.76 -7.82 4.28
CA GLU A 140 6.97 -6.61 4.00
C GLU A 140 6.27 -6.03 5.23
N VAL A 141 5.88 -6.88 6.19
CA VAL A 141 5.38 -6.40 7.50
C VAL A 141 6.48 -5.68 8.29
N GLU A 142 7.73 -6.12 8.13
CA GLU A 142 8.88 -5.57 8.86
C GLU A 142 9.46 -4.33 8.17
N GLU A 143 9.74 -4.44 6.88
CA GLU A 143 10.44 -3.48 6.04
C GLU A 143 9.80 -3.47 4.63
N PRO A 144 8.77 -2.65 4.40
CA PRO A 144 8.14 -2.57 3.08
C PRO A 144 9.04 -1.90 2.06
N CYS A 145 8.81 -2.19 0.77
CA CYS A 145 9.54 -1.56 -0.32
C CYS A 145 9.12 -0.09 -0.46
N GLU A 146 10.05 0.82 -0.24
CA GLU A 146 9.83 2.27 -0.37
C GLU A 146 10.74 2.85 -1.45
N LEU A 147 10.28 3.94 -2.06
CA LEU A 147 11.06 4.64 -3.08
C LEU A 147 12.28 5.32 -2.45
N GLY A 148 13.39 5.33 -3.18
CA GLY A 148 14.51 6.23 -2.93
C GLY A 148 15.60 5.67 -2.04
N CYS A 149 16.82 5.67 -2.55
CA CYS A 149 18.01 5.44 -1.74
C CYS A 149 19.08 6.52 -1.96
N ASP A 150 19.57 7.07 -0.84
CA ASP A 150 20.56 8.13 -0.81
C ASP A 150 21.18 8.29 0.60
N GLY A 151 22.30 8.99 0.68
CA GLY A 151 22.99 9.34 1.94
C GLY A 151 23.82 8.22 2.56
N LEU A 152 24.15 7.17 1.79
CA LEU A 152 24.97 6.05 2.24
C LEU A 152 26.46 6.34 2.06
N GLY A 153 27.28 5.93 3.03
CA GLY A 153 28.72 6.13 2.98
C GLY A 153 29.47 4.91 2.45
N PHE A 154 29.17 3.71 2.95
CA PHE A 154 29.80 2.49 2.47
C PHE A 154 29.15 2.00 1.17
N CYS A 155 27.82 1.96 1.08
CA CYS A 155 27.05 1.54 -0.08
C CYS A 155 26.71 2.69 -1.02
N ASP A 156 27.66 3.61 -1.23
CA ASP A 156 27.55 4.79 -2.09
C ASP A 156 27.07 4.53 -3.53
N ASN A 157 27.35 3.35 -4.12
CA ASN A 157 26.81 2.96 -5.45
C ASN A 157 25.27 2.93 -5.51
N PHE A 158 24.61 2.86 -4.35
CA PHE A 158 23.15 2.85 -4.20
C PHE A 158 22.55 4.24 -3.96
N ASN A 159 23.38 5.28 -3.84
CA ASN A 159 22.92 6.66 -3.74
C ASN A 159 22.39 7.16 -5.10
N ASN A 160 21.74 8.33 -5.08
CA ASN A 160 21.18 8.98 -6.26
C ASN A 160 20.16 8.12 -7.02
N ARG A 161 19.35 7.35 -6.27
CA ARG A 161 18.31 6.46 -6.82
C ARG A 161 16.94 6.79 -6.24
N PRO A 162 16.38 7.97 -6.54
CA PRO A 162 15.16 8.47 -5.91
C PRO A 162 13.87 7.70 -6.26
N THR A 163 13.83 7.04 -7.42
CA THR A 163 12.69 6.31 -7.99
C THR A 163 12.85 4.78 -7.96
N GLU A 164 13.99 4.25 -7.53
CA GLU A 164 14.14 2.80 -7.32
C GLU A 164 13.61 2.40 -5.92
N LEU A 165 13.16 1.16 -5.78
CA LEU A 165 12.54 0.65 -4.55
C LEU A 165 13.54 -0.13 -3.69
N PHE A 166 13.49 0.09 -2.38
CA PHE A 166 14.32 -0.61 -1.39
C PHE A 166 13.51 -0.93 -0.14
N ARG A 167 13.74 -2.10 0.49
CA ARG A 167 13.17 -2.35 1.82
C ARG A 167 13.87 -1.56 2.91
N SER A 168 15.17 -1.31 2.73
CA SER A 168 15.96 -0.57 3.68
C SER A 168 16.96 0.33 2.97
N CYS A 169 17.02 1.58 3.37
CA CYS A 169 18.07 2.49 2.93
C CYS A 169 18.29 3.54 4.02
N ASN A 170 19.17 3.22 4.95
CA ASN A 170 19.53 4.05 6.10
C ASN A 170 20.96 3.76 6.56
N SER A 171 21.46 4.57 7.49
CA SER A 171 22.82 4.46 8.02
C SER A 171 23.07 3.16 8.80
N GLU A 172 22.04 2.56 9.41
CA GLU A 172 22.19 1.29 10.15
C GLU A 172 22.49 0.14 9.18
N THR A 173 21.75 0.04 8.08
CA THR A 173 21.98 -1.00 7.06
C THR A 173 23.25 -0.77 6.26
N ASP A 174 23.67 0.48 6.06
CA ASP A 174 24.98 0.83 5.49
C ASP A 174 26.15 0.31 6.35
N LEU A 175 26.08 0.56 7.67
CA LEU A 175 27.07 0.07 8.63
C LEU A 175 27.05 -1.46 8.74
N ALA A 176 25.88 -2.08 8.68
CA ALA A 176 25.74 -3.54 8.67
C ALA A 176 26.41 -4.14 7.43
N ALA A 177 26.23 -3.54 6.25
CA ALA A 177 26.88 -3.98 5.01
C ALA A 177 28.40 -3.90 5.10
N ARG A 178 28.92 -2.79 5.63
CA ARG A 178 30.36 -2.61 5.89
C ARG A 178 30.92 -3.68 6.82
N SER A 179 30.19 -3.99 7.88
CA SER A 179 30.58 -5.01 8.86
C SER A 179 30.62 -6.41 8.25
N ASP A 180 29.57 -6.77 7.49
CA ASP A 180 29.47 -8.06 6.82
C ASP A 180 30.58 -8.26 5.78
N TYR A 181 30.84 -7.23 4.96
CA TYR A 181 31.95 -7.21 4.01
C TYR A 181 33.31 -7.43 4.69
N GLY A 182 33.59 -6.71 5.79
CA GLY A 182 34.84 -6.86 6.54
C GLY A 182 34.99 -8.23 7.21
N ASP A 183 33.89 -8.85 7.65
CA ASP A 183 33.88 -10.22 8.17
C ASP A 183 34.20 -11.25 7.09
N TRP A 184 33.62 -11.10 5.89
CA TRP A 184 33.86 -12.01 4.77
C TRP A 184 35.31 -11.96 4.29
N LEU A 185 35.90 -10.76 4.18
CA LEU A 185 37.32 -10.62 3.81
C LEU A 185 38.27 -11.28 4.83
N ARG A 186 37.93 -11.24 6.13
CA ARG A 186 38.77 -11.83 7.18
C ARG A 186 38.63 -13.35 7.27
N ARG A 187 37.41 -13.86 7.11
CA ARG A 187 37.12 -15.30 7.27
C ARG A 187 37.30 -16.08 5.99
N GLY A 188 37.19 -15.43 4.83
CA GLY A 188 37.17 -16.09 3.52
C GLY A 188 35.96 -17.00 3.31
N VAL A 189 34.91 -16.83 4.13
CA VAL A 189 33.72 -17.68 4.15
C VAL A 189 32.47 -16.83 4.27
N ILE A 190 31.46 -17.14 3.46
CA ILE A 190 30.11 -16.62 3.59
C ILE A 190 29.23 -17.71 4.21
N GLU A 191 28.46 -17.32 5.21
CA GLU A 191 27.41 -18.14 5.77
C GLU A 191 26.08 -17.59 5.27
N LEU A 192 25.43 -18.32 4.37
CA LEU A 192 24.05 -18.08 3.99
C LEU A 192 23.11 -18.94 4.87
N PRO A 193 21.83 -18.55 5.03
CA PRO A 193 20.89 -19.26 5.91
C PRO A 193 20.72 -20.78 5.65
N MET A 194 21.11 -21.27 4.47
CA MET A 194 21.07 -22.70 4.11
C MET A 194 22.41 -23.28 3.65
N VAL A 195 23.41 -22.43 3.45
CA VAL A 195 24.70 -22.82 2.91
C VAL A 195 25.76 -22.29 3.85
N LYS A 196 26.25 -23.20 4.68
CA LYS A 196 27.44 -22.94 5.49
C LYS A 196 28.66 -23.16 4.63
N ASP A 197 29.75 -22.52 5.03
CA ASP A 197 31.06 -22.80 4.46
C ASP A 197 31.15 -22.50 2.95
N LEU A 198 30.52 -21.41 2.49
CA LEU A 198 30.75 -20.90 1.15
C LEU A 198 32.09 -20.19 1.09
N TYR A 199 33.11 -20.94 0.69
CA TYR A 199 34.47 -20.44 0.59
C TYR A 199 34.62 -19.46 -0.58
N ILE A 200 35.12 -18.27 -0.27
CA ILE A 200 35.40 -17.21 -1.23
C ILE A 200 36.69 -17.54 -1.98
N ARG A 201 36.68 -17.42 -3.30
CA ARG A 201 37.87 -17.59 -4.12
C ARG A 201 38.78 -16.38 -4.00
N ASN A 202 40.06 -16.61 -3.72
CA ASN A 202 41.07 -15.55 -3.53
C ASN A 202 41.62 -14.97 -4.85
N SER A 203 40.98 -15.27 -5.99
CA SER A 203 41.49 -14.94 -7.32
C SER A 203 41.10 -13.52 -7.76
N THR A 204 42.00 -12.87 -8.50
CA THR A 204 41.85 -11.57 -9.20
C THR A 204 40.59 -11.39 -10.05
N ASN A 205 39.81 -12.46 -10.29
CA ASN A 205 38.61 -12.45 -11.11
C ASN A 205 37.35 -11.93 -10.40
N CYS A 206 37.29 -11.95 -9.06
CA CYS A 206 36.17 -11.39 -8.31
C CYS A 206 36.59 -10.09 -7.64
N HIS A 207 36.30 -8.97 -8.32
CA HIS A 207 36.76 -7.63 -7.94
C HIS A 207 36.19 -7.19 -6.57
N PRO A 208 36.91 -6.39 -5.76
CA PRO A 208 36.42 -5.90 -4.46
C PRO A 208 35.04 -5.23 -4.52
N ILE A 209 34.72 -4.61 -5.65
CA ILE A 209 33.44 -3.93 -5.89
C ILE A 209 32.26 -4.90 -5.96
N THR A 210 32.46 -6.12 -6.46
CA THR A 210 31.43 -7.15 -6.54
C THR A 210 31.01 -7.59 -5.14
N TRP A 211 31.97 -7.84 -4.25
CA TRP A 211 31.70 -8.19 -2.85
C TRP A 211 31.02 -7.09 -2.06
N LYS A 212 31.46 -5.85 -2.29
CA LYS A 212 30.84 -4.66 -1.70
C LYS A 212 29.38 -4.57 -2.12
N THR A 213 29.11 -4.73 -3.42
CA THR A 213 27.76 -4.71 -3.99
C THR A 213 26.88 -5.82 -3.39
N ILE A 214 27.40 -7.05 -3.28
CA ILE A 214 26.67 -8.17 -2.66
C ILE A 214 26.32 -7.85 -1.19
N ALA A 215 27.27 -7.34 -0.41
CA ALA A 215 27.02 -6.96 0.99
C ALA A 215 25.92 -5.90 1.09
N CYS A 216 25.99 -4.88 0.22
CA CYS A 216 24.99 -3.82 0.16
C CYS A 216 23.62 -4.33 -0.27
N THR A 217 23.52 -5.14 -1.33
CA THR A 217 22.24 -5.72 -1.79
C THR A 217 21.56 -6.55 -0.70
N LEU A 218 22.32 -7.34 0.07
CA LEU A 218 21.74 -8.14 1.15
C LEU A 218 21.19 -7.32 2.33
N GLN A 219 21.73 -6.11 2.56
CA GLN A 219 21.33 -5.25 3.67
C GLN A 219 20.27 -4.22 3.24
N LEU A 220 20.41 -3.63 2.05
CA LEU A 220 19.51 -2.63 1.51
C LEU A 220 18.26 -3.26 0.86
N LYS A 221 18.40 -4.48 0.32
CA LYS A 221 17.32 -5.28 -0.27
C LYS A 221 16.54 -4.48 -1.34
N PRO A 222 17.14 -4.19 -2.50
CA PRO A 222 16.44 -3.58 -3.64
C PRO A 222 15.23 -4.42 -4.03
N CYS A 223 14.15 -3.75 -4.43
CA CYS A 223 12.90 -4.38 -4.82
C CYS A 223 12.62 -4.18 -6.31
N HIS A 224 12.12 -5.24 -6.95
CA HIS A 224 11.67 -5.17 -8.33
C HIS A 224 10.40 -4.31 -8.44
N ARG A 225 10.33 -3.41 -9.43
CA ARG A 225 9.23 -2.44 -9.63
C ARG A 225 7.83 -3.08 -9.61
N HIS A 226 7.62 -4.15 -10.36
CA HIS A 226 6.29 -4.74 -10.56
C HIS A 226 5.94 -5.88 -9.61
N THR A 227 6.91 -6.47 -8.92
CA THR A 227 6.67 -7.65 -8.06
C THR A 227 7.11 -7.45 -6.62
N GLN A 228 7.85 -6.37 -6.33
CA GLN A 228 8.44 -6.03 -5.04
C GLN A 228 9.30 -7.15 -4.43
N THR A 229 9.74 -8.09 -5.27
CA THR A 229 10.65 -9.16 -4.86
C THR A 229 12.05 -8.59 -4.69
N THR A 230 12.77 -9.10 -3.69
CA THR A 230 14.18 -8.77 -3.43
C THR A 230 15.12 -9.83 -4.00
N ARG A 231 14.56 -10.82 -4.70
CA ARG A 231 15.32 -11.88 -5.37
C ARG A 231 16.18 -11.28 -6.47
N ILE A 232 17.37 -11.85 -6.63
CA ILE A 232 18.31 -11.46 -7.70
C ILE A 232 18.05 -12.31 -8.95
N CYS A 233 18.43 -11.80 -10.12
CA CYS A 233 18.25 -12.57 -11.34
C CYS A 233 19.11 -13.85 -11.33
N ARG A 234 18.57 -14.94 -11.87
CA ARG A 234 19.22 -16.27 -11.83
C ARG A 234 20.57 -16.28 -12.54
N ASP A 235 20.70 -15.56 -13.64
CA ASP A 235 21.97 -15.43 -14.37
C ASP A 235 23.01 -14.65 -13.59
N ASP A 236 22.59 -13.60 -12.89
CA ASP A 236 23.45 -12.84 -11.99
C ASP A 236 23.90 -13.69 -10.80
N CYS A 237 22.98 -14.49 -10.23
CA CYS A 237 23.31 -15.47 -9.18
C CYS A 237 24.36 -16.48 -9.65
N LYS A 238 24.16 -17.11 -10.82
CA LYS A 238 25.10 -18.08 -11.39
C LYS A 238 26.46 -17.43 -11.65
N ARG A 239 26.49 -16.25 -12.28
CA ARG A 239 27.71 -15.52 -12.60
C ARG A 239 28.53 -15.21 -11.35
N VAL A 240 27.90 -14.69 -10.31
CA VAL A 240 28.56 -14.43 -9.02
C VAL A 240 29.07 -15.72 -8.40
N LEU A 241 28.24 -16.76 -8.33
CA LEU A 241 28.63 -18.03 -7.73
C LEU A 241 29.79 -18.72 -8.47
N GLU A 242 29.81 -18.68 -9.80
CA GLU A 242 30.87 -19.29 -10.62
C GLU A 242 32.19 -18.51 -10.56
N SER A 243 32.13 -17.17 -10.56
CA SER A 243 33.32 -16.31 -10.61
C SER A 243 33.97 -16.11 -9.24
N CYS A 244 33.18 -16.13 -8.17
CA CYS A 244 33.62 -15.64 -6.85
C CYS A 244 33.79 -16.73 -5.78
N PHE A 245 33.32 -17.96 -5.99
CA PHE A 245 33.38 -19.03 -4.98
C PHE A 245 34.31 -20.18 -5.36
N ASP A 246 34.93 -20.78 -4.35
CA ASP A 246 35.83 -21.93 -4.48
C ASP A 246 35.06 -23.24 -4.42
N TRP A 247 34.59 -23.70 -5.59
CA TRP A 247 33.81 -24.93 -5.72
C TRP A 247 34.61 -26.21 -5.47
N GLU A 248 35.94 -26.16 -5.53
CA GLU A 248 36.77 -27.32 -5.18
C GLU A 248 36.70 -27.57 -3.68
N ARG A 249 36.86 -26.52 -2.89
CA ARG A 249 36.76 -26.59 -1.43
C ARG A 249 35.35 -26.88 -0.95
N ILE A 250 34.33 -26.31 -1.61
CA ILE A 250 32.91 -26.53 -1.25
C ILE A 250 32.46 -27.97 -1.53
N ARG A 251 32.94 -28.61 -2.62
CA ARG A 251 32.58 -30.01 -2.94
C ARG A 251 33.26 -31.06 -2.06
N GLY A 252 34.36 -30.69 -1.40
CA GLY A 252 35.10 -31.57 -0.49
C GLY A 252 34.37 -31.81 0.85
N ASP A 253 33.41 -30.96 1.21
CA ASP A 253 32.56 -31.13 2.38
C ASP A 253 31.38 -32.09 2.09
N ALA A 254 30.92 -32.83 3.11
CA ALA A 254 29.93 -33.91 2.98
C ALA A 254 28.55 -33.50 2.41
N ASN A 255 28.29 -32.20 2.24
CA ASN A 255 27.06 -31.66 1.69
C ASN A 255 27.20 -31.38 0.18
N LYS A 256 26.52 -32.20 -0.65
CA LYS A 256 26.37 -31.99 -2.11
C LYS A 256 25.52 -30.74 -2.44
N ILE A 257 26.03 -29.54 -2.13
CA ILE A 257 25.45 -28.25 -2.54
C ILE A 257 25.99 -27.89 -3.93
N THR A 258 25.11 -27.41 -4.81
CA THR A 258 25.46 -27.01 -6.19
C THR A 258 25.05 -25.57 -6.42
N ILE A 259 25.67 -24.89 -7.40
CA ILE A 259 25.29 -23.54 -7.83
C ILE A 259 23.76 -23.42 -8.01
N HIS A 260 23.17 -24.39 -8.70
CA HIS A 260 21.72 -24.44 -8.94
C HIS A 260 20.91 -24.39 -7.64
N LYS A 261 21.25 -25.24 -6.65
CA LYS A 261 20.54 -25.25 -5.36
C LYS A 261 20.63 -23.91 -4.60
N ILE A 262 21.74 -23.19 -4.74
CA ILE A 262 21.89 -21.87 -4.12
C ILE A 262 21.04 -20.83 -4.86
N CYS A 263 21.08 -20.83 -6.20
CA CYS A 263 20.25 -19.93 -6.99
C CYS A 263 18.76 -20.23 -6.87
N ASP A 264 18.37 -21.48 -6.60
CA ASP A 264 16.99 -21.83 -6.28
C ASP A 264 16.47 -21.16 -5.01
N ILE A 265 17.38 -20.73 -4.12
CA ILE A 265 17.07 -20.00 -2.89
C ILE A 265 17.14 -18.49 -3.10
N LEU A 266 18.02 -17.98 -3.97
CA LEU A 266 18.29 -16.53 -4.09
C LEU A 266 17.60 -15.86 -5.28
N ALA A 267 17.19 -16.65 -6.27
CA ALA A 267 16.63 -16.20 -7.53
C ALA A 267 15.27 -16.87 -7.79
N PRO A 268 14.37 -16.22 -8.54
CA PRO A 268 13.09 -16.82 -8.90
C PRO A 268 13.28 -18.09 -9.75
N GLN A 269 12.27 -18.95 -9.74
CA GLN A 269 12.26 -20.18 -10.55
C GLN A 269 11.83 -19.85 -11.99
N ASN A 270 10.84 -18.97 -12.15
CA ASN A 270 10.33 -18.54 -13.44
C ASN A 270 10.79 -17.11 -13.76
N ALA A 271 11.07 -16.84 -15.04
CA ALA A 271 11.48 -15.50 -15.48
C ALA A 271 10.38 -14.44 -15.25
N ASP A 272 9.11 -14.85 -15.32
CA ASP A 272 7.94 -13.97 -15.16
C ASP A 272 7.72 -13.46 -13.71
N GLU A 273 8.42 -14.02 -12.72
CA GLU A 273 8.32 -13.60 -11.31
C GLU A 273 9.07 -12.28 -11.00
N GLY A 274 9.81 -11.75 -11.99
CA GLY A 274 10.62 -10.54 -11.86
C GLY A 274 11.85 -10.74 -10.97
N CYS A 275 12.91 -9.97 -11.21
CA CYS A 275 14.15 -10.06 -10.43
C CYS A 275 14.98 -8.78 -10.47
N ASN A 276 15.90 -8.62 -9.52
CA ASN A 276 16.82 -7.49 -9.45
C ASN A 276 18.17 -7.85 -10.09
N THR A 277 18.68 -6.99 -10.98
CA THR A 277 20.00 -7.18 -11.59
C THR A 277 21.09 -6.48 -10.78
N PHE A 278 22.25 -7.11 -10.62
CA PHE A 278 23.40 -6.50 -9.96
C PHE A 278 24.10 -5.46 -10.83
N GLN A 279 23.97 -5.59 -12.17
CA GLN A 279 24.69 -4.75 -13.12
C GLN A 279 24.46 -3.26 -12.87
N SER A 280 23.23 -2.90 -12.51
CA SER A 280 22.84 -1.53 -12.23
C SER A 280 23.53 -0.92 -11.00
N PHE A 281 24.15 -1.72 -10.12
CA PHE A 281 24.73 -1.28 -8.83
C PHE A 281 26.27 -1.38 -8.78
N PHE A 282 26.93 -1.80 -9.85
CA PHE A 282 28.40 -1.84 -9.89
C PHE A 282 29.04 -0.46 -10.09
N GLU A 283 28.31 0.46 -10.71
CA GLU A 283 28.77 1.80 -11.04
C GLU A 283 28.02 2.86 -10.20
N HIS A 284 28.75 3.92 -9.83
CA HIS A 284 28.17 5.10 -9.22
C HIS A 284 27.24 5.80 -10.21
N ARG A 285 26.16 6.38 -9.69
CA ARG A 285 25.33 7.32 -10.46
C ARG A 285 25.67 8.73 -10.03
N ASP A 286 25.80 9.61 -11.02
CA ASP A 286 25.94 11.03 -10.77
C ASP A 286 24.67 11.58 -10.11
N PRO A 287 24.78 12.58 -9.21
CA PRO A 287 23.63 13.25 -8.64
C PRO A 287 22.77 13.87 -9.75
N VAL A 288 21.46 13.69 -9.67
CA VAL A 288 20.52 14.37 -10.56
C VAL A 288 20.42 15.83 -10.07
N GLU A 289 20.93 16.78 -10.86
CA GLU A 289 20.88 18.23 -10.52
C GLU A 289 19.44 18.77 -10.50
N GLU A 290 18.50 18.08 -11.14
CA GLU A 290 17.10 18.49 -11.30
C GLU A 290 16.20 17.91 -10.19
N ALA A 291 15.78 18.79 -9.27
CA ALA A 291 14.71 18.64 -8.27
C ALA A 291 14.70 17.37 -7.39
N SER A 292 15.00 17.54 -6.10
CA SER A 292 14.87 16.47 -5.10
C SER A 292 13.41 16.11 -4.79
N ILE A 293 13.16 14.82 -4.50
CA ILE A 293 11.86 14.33 -4.01
C ILE A 293 11.87 14.29 -2.47
N THR A 294 10.81 14.80 -1.85
CA THR A 294 10.69 14.88 -0.40
C THR A 294 9.91 13.69 0.15
N LYS A 295 10.50 12.99 1.14
CA LYS A 295 9.89 11.83 1.83
C LYS A 295 9.89 12.02 3.35
N PRO A 296 8.97 12.84 3.88
CA PRO A 296 8.98 13.28 5.29
C PRO A 296 8.99 12.11 6.30
N CYS A 297 8.33 11.00 5.98
CA CYS A 297 8.20 9.86 6.88
C CYS A 297 9.34 8.81 6.81
N LYS A 298 10.30 8.93 5.87
CA LYS A 298 11.35 7.91 5.62
C LYS A 298 12.17 7.55 6.87
N ASN A 299 12.47 8.54 7.72
CA ASN A 299 13.29 8.35 8.91
C ASN A 299 12.49 8.13 10.20
N HIS A 300 11.19 7.79 10.08
CA HIS A 300 10.30 7.56 11.23
C HIS A 300 10.34 8.73 12.25
N PRO A 301 9.99 9.97 11.83
CA PRO A 301 10.10 11.14 12.69
C PRO A 301 9.13 11.12 13.89
N CYS A 302 8.08 10.30 13.81
CA CYS A 302 7.06 10.18 14.85
C CYS A 302 7.49 9.24 16.00
N ARG A 303 6.85 9.41 17.16
CA ARG A 303 7.07 8.53 18.32
C ARG A 303 6.58 7.11 18.03
N ASN A 304 7.06 6.15 18.82
CA ASN A 304 6.75 4.73 18.69
C ASN A 304 5.25 4.35 18.61
N ASN A 305 4.34 5.13 19.21
CA ASN A 305 2.89 4.87 19.19
C ASN A 305 2.14 5.83 18.24
N GLN A 306 2.87 6.49 17.35
CA GLN A 306 2.32 7.42 16.38
C GLN A 306 2.58 6.91 14.97
N TYR A 307 1.55 7.02 14.14
CA TYR A 307 1.59 6.78 12.72
C TYR A 307 2.04 8.06 12.00
N CYS A 308 3.07 7.95 11.15
CA CYS A 308 3.52 9.07 10.32
C CYS A 308 2.74 9.07 9.01
N GLN A 309 2.15 10.22 8.67
CA GLN A 309 1.58 10.46 7.36
C GLN A 309 2.14 11.75 6.77
N VAL A 310 2.30 11.77 5.45
CA VAL A 310 2.69 12.99 4.73
C VAL A 310 1.57 14.02 4.84
N ASN A 311 1.89 15.25 5.21
CA ASN A 311 0.91 16.32 5.30
C ASN A 311 0.56 16.82 3.89
N LYS A 312 -0.53 16.31 3.33
CA LYS A 312 -1.00 16.66 1.98
C LYS A 312 -1.60 18.07 1.86
N PHE A 313 -1.80 18.75 2.99
CA PHE A 313 -2.27 20.14 3.04
C PHE A 313 -1.10 21.15 3.07
N CYS A 314 0.13 20.66 3.26
CA CYS A 314 1.34 21.46 3.20
C CYS A 314 1.91 21.39 1.78
N SER A 315 2.09 22.53 1.12
CA SER A 315 2.77 22.56 -0.18
C SER A 315 4.25 22.20 0.03
N PRO A 316 4.90 21.48 -0.91
CA PRO A 316 6.33 21.21 -0.82
C PRO A 316 7.20 22.47 -0.66
N ASP A 317 6.77 23.59 -1.23
CA ASP A 317 7.50 24.87 -1.20
C ASP A 317 7.14 25.78 -0.01
N SER A 318 6.20 25.38 0.83
CA SER A 318 5.74 26.20 1.97
C SER A 318 6.42 25.83 3.28
N ASP A 319 6.65 26.82 4.14
CA ASP A 319 7.19 26.65 5.50
C ASP A 319 6.12 26.12 6.46
N CYS A 320 5.78 24.84 6.31
CA CYS A 320 4.88 24.11 7.19
C CYS A 320 5.42 22.72 7.50
N ASP A 321 4.82 22.05 8.48
CA ASP A 321 5.19 20.67 8.77
C ASP A 321 4.74 19.73 7.65
N HIS A 322 5.70 19.18 6.89
CA HIS A 322 5.44 18.27 5.78
C HIS A 322 5.00 16.86 6.22
N HIS A 323 4.94 16.58 7.53
CA HIS A 323 4.39 15.35 8.07
C HIS A 323 3.42 15.62 9.22
N GLN A 324 2.59 14.63 9.51
CA GLN A 324 1.70 14.63 10.66
C GLN A 324 1.84 13.31 11.41
N CYS A 325 1.95 13.40 12.73
CA CYS A 325 2.02 12.25 13.62
C CYS A 325 0.68 12.06 14.32
N THR A 326 -0.09 11.07 13.90
CA THR A 326 -1.38 10.72 14.53
C THR A 326 -1.22 9.50 15.43
N PRO A 327 -2.05 9.28 16.46
CA PRO A 327 -2.02 8.04 17.22
C PRO A 327 -2.28 6.82 16.31
N GLY A 328 -1.72 5.67 16.67
CA GLY A 328 -1.92 4.43 15.92
C GLY A 328 -1.81 3.19 16.80
N CYS A 329 -2.46 2.11 16.37
CA CYS A 329 -2.46 0.84 17.09
C CYS A 329 -1.48 -0.13 16.45
N ARG A 330 -0.53 -0.61 17.25
CA ARG A 330 0.40 -1.66 16.86
C ARG A 330 -0.33 -2.98 16.74
N LEU A 331 -0.08 -3.69 15.65
CA LEU A 331 -0.62 -5.04 15.41
C LEU A 331 0.38 -6.14 15.75
N GLY A 332 1.38 -5.85 16.56
CA GLY A 332 2.33 -6.82 17.09
C GLY A 332 3.25 -6.22 18.14
N GLU A 333 3.81 -7.07 19.00
CA GLU A 333 4.81 -6.66 19.99
C GLU A 333 6.20 -6.53 19.35
N SER A 334 6.45 -7.32 18.29
CA SER A 334 7.75 -7.39 17.61
C SER A 334 7.88 -6.47 16.40
N THR A 335 6.77 -6.11 15.77
CA THR A 335 6.74 -5.32 14.53
C THR A 335 6.41 -3.86 14.78
N LYS A 336 6.84 -2.99 13.85
CA LYS A 336 6.44 -1.58 13.79
C LYS A 336 5.11 -1.37 13.05
N PHE A 337 4.47 -2.46 12.60
CA PHE A 337 3.26 -2.41 11.81
C PHE A 337 2.08 -1.85 12.62
N MET A 338 1.47 -0.78 12.12
CA MET A 338 0.41 -0.05 12.81
C MET A 338 -0.74 0.28 11.86
N VAL A 339 -1.95 0.33 12.43
CA VAL A 339 -3.12 0.96 11.80
C VAL A 339 -3.38 2.32 12.45
N PRO A 340 -3.82 3.35 11.70
CA PRO A 340 -4.12 4.67 12.27
C PRO A 340 -5.29 4.64 13.26
N ALA A 341 -5.28 5.52 14.25
CA ALA A 341 -6.43 5.75 15.12
C ALA A 341 -7.67 6.18 14.32
N GLY A 342 -8.85 5.83 14.85
CA GLY A 342 -10.14 6.07 14.20
C GLY A 342 -10.49 5.07 13.09
N THR A 343 -9.58 4.15 12.74
CA THR A 343 -9.82 3.11 11.72
C THR A 343 -10.18 1.75 12.34
N TYR A 344 -10.70 0.85 11.51
CA TYR A 344 -10.97 -0.54 11.90
C TYR A 344 -9.94 -1.49 11.30
N ALA A 345 -9.49 -2.45 12.11
CA ALA A 345 -8.58 -3.50 11.71
C ALA A 345 -9.29 -4.85 11.57
N LYS A 346 -9.06 -5.54 10.46
CA LYS A 346 -9.45 -6.93 10.22
C LYS A 346 -8.30 -7.86 10.65
N LEU A 347 -8.49 -8.56 11.76
CA LEU A 347 -7.47 -9.38 12.40
C LEU A 347 -7.79 -10.86 12.27
N VAL A 348 -6.81 -11.66 11.83
CA VAL A 348 -6.98 -13.11 11.75
C VAL A 348 -6.94 -13.71 13.15
N THR A 349 -7.97 -14.45 13.53
CA THR A 349 -8.05 -15.12 14.83
C THR A 349 -7.77 -16.60 14.77
N ASN A 350 -8.15 -17.29 13.69
CA ASN A 350 -7.93 -18.72 13.48
C ASN A 350 -7.75 -19.07 11.99
N MET A 351 -6.96 -20.10 11.69
CA MET A 351 -6.69 -20.61 10.34
C MET A 351 -6.64 -22.15 10.33
N MET A 352 -7.72 -22.82 10.72
CA MET A 352 -7.77 -24.29 10.85
C MET A 352 -8.66 -24.90 9.76
N LYS A 353 -8.24 -26.02 9.13
CA LYS A 353 -9.06 -26.82 8.19
C LYS A 353 -9.70 -26.02 7.04
N ASN A 354 -8.93 -25.13 6.40
CA ASN A 354 -9.38 -24.21 5.33
C ASN A 354 -10.48 -23.22 5.74
N GLU A 355 -10.70 -23.04 7.03
CA GLU A 355 -11.59 -22.02 7.58
C GLU A 355 -10.74 -20.88 8.15
N GLU A 356 -10.97 -19.68 7.62
CA GLU A 356 -10.30 -18.47 8.04
C GLU A 356 -11.26 -17.66 8.91
N CYS A 357 -10.88 -17.45 10.17
CA CYS A 357 -11.64 -16.67 11.11
C CYS A 357 -11.02 -15.29 11.28
N HIS A 358 -11.86 -14.28 11.21
CA HIS A 358 -11.49 -12.89 11.39
C HIS A 358 -12.27 -12.27 12.53
N MET A 359 -11.68 -11.26 13.16
CA MET A 359 -12.38 -10.32 14.02
C MET A 359 -12.11 -8.91 13.52
N ILE A 360 -13.10 -8.03 13.68
CA ILE A 360 -12.99 -6.62 13.31
C ILE A 360 -12.89 -5.85 14.60
N CYS A 361 -11.84 -5.06 14.77
CA CYS A 361 -11.63 -4.26 15.97
C CYS A 361 -11.37 -2.80 15.60
N GLN A 362 -11.75 -1.89 16.48
CA GLN A 362 -11.47 -0.48 16.33
C GLN A 362 -10.08 -0.14 16.87
N CYS A 363 -9.35 0.73 16.17
CA CYS A 363 -8.17 1.38 16.72
C CYS A 363 -8.56 2.68 17.41
N SER A 364 -8.43 2.73 18.72
CA SER A 364 -8.81 3.88 19.53
C SER A 364 -7.82 5.05 19.40
N GLU A 365 -8.27 6.25 19.74
CA GLU A 365 -7.41 7.45 19.82
C GLU A 365 -6.29 7.31 20.84
N GLN A 366 -6.42 6.38 21.80
CA GLN A 366 -5.38 6.06 22.79
C GLN A 366 -4.33 5.07 22.25
N GLY A 367 -4.47 4.61 21.00
CA GLY A 367 -3.56 3.65 20.37
C GLY A 367 -3.77 2.21 20.86
N HIS A 368 -5.02 1.84 21.19
CA HIS A 368 -5.39 0.49 21.62
C HIS A 368 -6.41 -0.15 20.68
N ILE A 369 -6.24 -1.45 20.44
CA ILE A 369 -7.24 -2.26 19.74
C ILE A 369 -8.37 -2.60 20.71
N GLU A 370 -9.57 -2.12 20.44
CA GLU A 370 -10.76 -2.29 21.28
C GLU A 370 -12.03 -2.52 20.43
N ASN A 371 -13.19 -2.62 21.08
CA ASN A 371 -14.51 -2.79 20.43
C ASN A 371 -14.52 -3.88 19.34
N CYS A 372 -13.93 -5.03 19.65
CA CYS A 372 -13.82 -6.12 18.70
C CYS A 372 -15.17 -6.85 18.52
N ALA A 373 -15.65 -6.90 17.28
CA ALA A 373 -16.78 -7.72 16.89
C ALA A 373 -16.49 -9.21 17.08
N THR A 374 -17.56 -10.01 17.23
CA THR A 374 -17.48 -11.46 17.35
C THR A 374 -16.75 -12.08 16.15
N ASN A 375 -15.98 -13.14 16.40
CA ASN A 375 -15.31 -13.89 15.34
C ASN A 375 -16.30 -14.35 14.29
N TYR A 376 -16.00 -14.06 13.02
CA TYR A 376 -16.70 -14.65 11.89
C TYR A 376 -15.72 -15.53 11.13
N CYS A 377 -16.13 -16.77 10.90
CA CYS A 377 -15.33 -17.80 10.27
C CYS A 377 -15.95 -18.15 8.92
N LYS A 378 -15.12 -18.20 7.88
CA LYS A 378 -15.58 -18.62 6.56
C LYS A 378 -14.58 -19.55 5.90
N LYS A 379 -15.11 -20.57 5.24
CA LYS A 379 -14.32 -21.41 4.34
C LYS A 379 -14.08 -20.67 3.04
N GLN A 380 -12.83 -20.67 2.60
CA GLN A 380 -12.44 -20.10 1.32
C GLN A 380 -13.04 -20.92 0.19
N GLU A 381 -13.88 -20.30 -0.62
CA GLU A 381 -14.55 -20.93 -1.75
C GLU A 381 -13.84 -20.58 -3.08
N LEU A 382 -13.69 -21.58 -3.94
CA LEU A 382 -13.29 -21.40 -5.34
C LEU A 382 -14.46 -20.83 -6.15
N CYS A 383 -14.16 -20.17 -7.26
CA CYS A 383 -15.18 -19.68 -8.17
C CYS A 383 -15.41 -20.66 -9.31
N VAL A 384 -16.62 -20.64 -9.87
CA VAL A 384 -16.99 -21.46 -11.02
C VAL A 384 -17.52 -20.55 -12.12
N SER A 385 -16.89 -20.61 -13.30
CA SER A 385 -17.33 -19.87 -14.50
C SER A 385 -17.24 -20.79 -15.71
N GLY A 386 -18.34 -21.00 -16.44
CA GLY A 386 -18.34 -21.81 -17.66
C GLY A 386 -17.93 -23.29 -17.49
N GLY A 387 -17.87 -23.81 -16.25
CA GLY A 387 -17.37 -25.15 -15.94
C GLY A 387 -15.93 -25.18 -15.40
N ASP A 388 -15.17 -24.09 -15.57
CA ASP A 388 -13.82 -23.95 -15.05
C ASP A 388 -13.83 -23.64 -13.55
N ARG A 389 -12.87 -24.22 -12.82
CA ARG A 389 -12.63 -23.96 -11.40
C ARG A 389 -11.51 -22.95 -11.26
N ILE A 390 -11.84 -21.79 -10.71
CA ILE A 390 -10.93 -20.66 -10.56
C ILE A 390 -10.55 -20.52 -9.09
N GLU A 391 -9.25 -20.48 -8.81
CA GLU A 391 -8.74 -20.44 -7.44
C GLU A 391 -9.06 -19.12 -6.73
N HIS A 392 -9.33 -19.18 -5.43
CA HIS A 392 -9.50 -17.99 -4.59
C HIS A 392 -8.24 -17.11 -4.62
N GLY A 393 -8.42 -15.81 -4.82
CA GLY A 393 -7.35 -14.82 -4.90
C GLY A 393 -6.69 -14.71 -6.28
N SER A 394 -7.14 -15.49 -7.27
CA SER A 394 -6.64 -15.38 -8.64
C SER A 394 -7.35 -14.28 -9.42
N THR A 395 -6.63 -13.74 -10.43
CA THR A 395 -7.17 -12.79 -11.39
C THR A 395 -7.08 -13.38 -12.79
N PHE A 396 -8.04 -13.02 -13.64
CA PHE A 396 -8.16 -13.53 -15.01
C PHE A 396 -8.94 -12.53 -15.86
N TYR A 397 -8.91 -12.69 -17.18
CA TYR A 397 -9.66 -11.83 -18.09
C TYR A 397 -10.88 -12.56 -18.65
N MET A 398 -12.03 -11.89 -18.66
CA MET A 398 -13.22 -12.28 -19.40
C MET A 398 -13.42 -11.29 -20.55
N GLY A 399 -12.98 -11.66 -21.76
CA GLY A 399 -12.83 -10.71 -22.86
C GLY A 399 -11.77 -9.67 -22.53
N CYS A 400 -12.15 -8.40 -22.52
CA CYS A 400 -11.30 -7.27 -22.13
C CYS A 400 -11.42 -6.87 -20.65
N ASN A 401 -12.31 -7.52 -19.89
CA ASN A 401 -12.57 -7.18 -18.50
C ASN A 401 -11.67 -7.96 -17.55
N LEU A 402 -10.99 -7.25 -16.66
CA LEU A 402 -10.26 -7.86 -15.56
C LEU A 402 -11.26 -8.38 -14.53
N CYS A 403 -11.09 -9.63 -14.13
CA CYS A 403 -11.90 -10.30 -13.12
C CYS A 403 -11.03 -10.83 -11.98
N SER A 404 -11.60 -10.89 -10.78
CA SER A 404 -11.00 -11.50 -9.60
C SER A 404 -11.94 -12.54 -9.02
N CYS A 405 -11.41 -13.72 -8.70
CA CYS A 405 -12.13 -14.71 -7.90
C CYS A 405 -11.80 -14.48 -6.43
N TYR A 406 -12.79 -14.09 -5.64
CA TYR A 406 -12.62 -13.90 -4.21
C TYR A 406 -13.74 -14.59 -3.44
N ASP A 407 -13.44 -15.80 -2.95
CA ASP A 407 -14.26 -16.51 -1.96
C ASP A 407 -15.67 -16.83 -2.51
N GLY A 408 -15.65 -17.51 -3.65
CA GLY A 408 -16.83 -17.94 -4.41
C GLY A 408 -17.55 -16.80 -5.16
N GLU A 409 -16.97 -15.60 -5.21
CA GLU A 409 -17.49 -14.47 -5.98
C GLU A 409 -16.53 -14.10 -7.10
N ILE A 410 -17.07 -13.91 -8.30
CA ILE A 410 -16.35 -13.33 -9.43
C ILE A 410 -16.77 -11.86 -9.55
N THR A 411 -15.82 -10.96 -9.39
CA THR A 411 -16.02 -9.52 -9.62
C THR A 411 -15.20 -9.10 -10.83
N CYS A 412 -15.82 -8.42 -11.80
CA CYS A 412 -15.16 -7.96 -13.01
C CYS A 412 -15.35 -6.45 -13.21
N SER A 413 -14.41 -5.80 -13.92
CA SER A 413 -14.67 -4.50 -14.53
C SER A 413 -15.80 -4.61 -15.56
N LYS A 414 -16.50 -3.50 -15.84
CA LYS A 414 -17.59 -3.45 -16.81
C LYS A 414 -17.27 -2.59 -18.03
N LYS A 415 -16.16 -2.89 -18.70
CA LYS A 415 -15.80 -2.30 -20.00
C LYS A 415 -16.63 -2.93 -21.12
N GLN A 416 -17.04 -2.11 -22.09
CA GLN A 416 -17.62 -2.60 -23.32
C GLN A 416 -16.52 -3.19 -24.21
N CYS A 417 -16.47 -4.52 -24.33
CA CYS A 417 -15.47 -5.18 -25.17
C CYS A 417 -15.91 -5.17 -26.63
N ALA A 418 -15.05 -4.71 -27.54
CA ALA A 418 -15.30 -4.77 -28.98
C ALA A 418 -15.45 -6.23 -29.42
N GLY A 419 -16.64 -6.60 -29.91
CA GLY A 419 -16.86 -7.91 -30.51
C GLY A 419 -16.18 -8.02 -31.88
N HIS A 420 -15.73 -9.22 -32.25
CA HIS A 420 -15.32 -9.50 -33.63
C HIS A 420 -16.53 -9.29 -34.57
N GLY A 421 -16.50 -8.24 -35.40
CA GLY A 421 -17.42 -8.06 -36.53
C GLY A 421 -18.61 -7.12 -36.33
N VAL A 422 -18.55 -6.16 -35.39
CA VAL A 422 -19.56 -5.08 -35.29
C VAL A 422 -19.01 -3.80 -35.93
N ASP A 423 -19.75 -3.23 -36.89
CA ASP A 423 -19.43 -1.94 -37.50
C ASP A 423 -19.38 -0.83 -36.44
N ILE A 424 -18.27 -0.11 -36.39
CA ILE A 424 -17.83 0.79 -35.31
C ILE A 424 -18.61 2.13 -35.29
N ALA A 425 -19.59 2.33 -36.18
CA ALA A 425 -20.26 3.62 -36.36
C ALA A 425 -21.43 3.89 -35.39
N ASP A 426 -22.05 2.86 -34.80
CA ASP A 426 -23.29 2.99 -33.99
C ASP A 426 -23.15 2.53 -32.53
N VAL A 427 -21.93 2.25 -32.05
CA VAL A 427 -21.70 1.75 -30.69
C VAL A 427 -20.95 2.80 -29.88
N THR A 428 -21.58 3.30 -28.82
CA THR A 428 -20.89 4.11 -27.83
C THR A 428 -19.97 3.21 -27.01
N THR A 429 -18.80 3.72 -26.66
CA THR A 429 -17.85 3.02 -25.78
C THR A 429 -18.31 3.01 -24.31
N LEU A 430 -19.47 3.61 -24.02
CA LEU A 430 -20.04 3.65 -22.68
C LEU A 430 -20.64 2.28 -22.30
N PRO A 431 -20.65 1.93 -21.01
CA PRO A 431 -21.26 0.70 -20.53
C PRO A 431 -22.70 0.50 -21.03
N CYS A 432 -23.03 -0.74 -21.39
CA CYS A 432 -24.34 -1.13 -21.95
C CYS A 432 -24.73 -0.38 -23.24
N ASN A 433 -23.75 0.13 -24.01
CA ASN A 433 -23.99 0.95 -25.22
C ASN A 433 -24.90 2.16 -24.93
N SER A 434 -24.67 2.81 -23.80
CA SER A 434 -25.49 3.95 -23.35
C SER A 434 -25.28 5.21 -24.18
N THR A 435 -26.30 6.05 -24.32
CA THR A 435 -26.14 7.34 -24.99
C THR A 435 -25.17 8.24 -24.22
N ALA A 436 -24.46 9.11 -24.93
CA ALA A 436 -23.61 10.15 -24.34
C ALA A 436 -24.41 11.42 -23.96
N GLU A 437 -25.74 11.31 -23.84
CA GLU A 437 -26.57 12.41 -23.36
C GLU A 437 -26.34 12.63 -21.86
N TYR A 438 -26.04 13.87 -21.49
CA TYR A 438 -25.81 14.26 -20.11
C TYR A 438 -27.12 14.76 -19.49
N SER A 439 -27.78 13.89 -18.72
CA SER A 439 -28.99 14.17 -17.97
C SER A 439 -28.90 13.47 -16.61
N PRO A 440 -28.13 14.02 -15.66
CA PRO A 440 -27.64 13.27 -14.52
C PRO A 440 -28.74 12.86 -13.54
N VAL A 441 -28.49 11.71 -12.89
CA VAL A 441 -29.33 11.20 -11.80
C VAL A 441 -28.46 10.82 -10.60
N CYS A 442 -28.96 11.12 -9.39
CA CYS A 442 -28.32 10.73 -8.15
C CYS A 442 -28.92 9.41 -7.65
N GLY A 443 -28.09 8.37 -7.56
CA GLY A 443 -28.47 7.09 -6.99
C GLY A 443 -28.56 7.12 -5.46
N TRP A 444 -29.31 6.18 -4.89
CA TRP A 444 -29.43 6.00 -3.44
C TRP A 444 -28.06 5.77 -2.76
N ASN A 445 -27.08 5.24 -3.51
CA ASN A 445 -25.71 4.97 -3.07
C ASN A 445 -24.80 6.22 -3.06
N GLY A 446 -25.34 7.39 -3.40
CA GLY A 446 -24.60 8.66 -3.44
C GLY A 446 -23.74 8.85 -4.70
N VAL A 447 -23.91 8.00 -5.72
CA VAL A 447 -23.24 8.13 -7.02
C VAL A 447 -24.07 8.99 -7.96
N THR A 448 -23.41 9.94 -8.63
CA THR A 448 -23.98 10.67 -9.76
C THR A 448 -23.74 9.86 -11.03
N TYR A 449 -24.81 9.41 -11.67
CA TYR A 449 -24.74 8.77 -12.99
C TYR A 449 -24.99 9.82 -14.07
N PRO A 450 -24.24 9.82 -15.19
CA PRO A 450 -24.42 10.82 -16.25
C PRO A 450 -25.81 10.82 -16.88
N ASN A 451 -26.48 9.67 -16.89
CA ASN A 451 -27.88 9.53 -17.28
C ASN A 451 -28.53 8.31 -16.64
N PHE A 452 -29.85 8.24 -16.73
CA PHE A 452 -30.64 7.13 -16.18
C PHE A 452 -30.34 5.78 -16.85
N HIS A 453 -29.92 5.77 -18.13
CA HIS A 453 -29.58 4.52 -18.82
C HIS A 453 -28.31 3.89 -18.23
N LEU A 454 -27.32 4.70 -17.90
CA LEU A 454 -26.14 4.26 -17.15
C LEU A 454 -26.52 3.81 -15.73
N ALA A 455 -27.38 4.54 -15.01
CA ALA A 455 -27.88 4.06 -13.71
C ALA A 455 -28.54 2.68 -13.81
N ASN A 456 -29.39 2.47 -14.82
CA ASN A 456 -30.04 1.19 -15.08
C ASN A 456 -29.05 0.08 -15.46
N CYS A 457 -27.99 0.39 -16.21
CA CYS A 457 -26.90 -0.52 -16.54
C CYS A 457 -26.20 -1.08 -15.28
N PHE A 458 -26.21 -0.33 -14.18
CA PHE A 458 -25.67 -0.74 -12.89
C PHE A 458 -26.70 -1.37 -11.94
N GLY A 459 -27.90 -1.66 -12.42
CA GLY A 459 -28.93 -2.36 -11.66
C GLY A 459 -29.73 -1.46 -10.71
N LEU A 460 -29.70 -0.14 -10.93
CA LEU A 460 -30.64 0.78 -10.29
C LEU A 460 -31.94 0.79 -11.11
N PHE A 461 -33.07 0.90 -10.43
CA PHE A 461 -34.39 1.07 -11.06
C PHE A 461 -34.97 2.46 -10.76
N GLU A 462 -36.14 2.80 -11.30
CA GLU A 462 -36.71 4.16 -11.19
C GLU A 462 -36.80 4.73 -9.75
N ASN A 463 -37.00 3.87 -8.74
CA ASN A 463 -37.07 4.29 -7.33
C ASN A 463 -35.70 4.38 -6.63
N ASP A 464 -34.64 3.90 -7.29
CA ASP A 464 -33.29 3.85 -6.76
C ASP A 464 -32.48 5.11 -7.08
N TYR A 465 -33.01 6.03 -7.89
CA TYR A 465 -32.37 7.31 -8.20
C TYR A 465 -33.36 8.47 -8.26
N LYS A 466 -32.82 9.69 -8.28
CA LYS A 466 -33.57 10.94 -8.46
C LYS A 466 -32.87 11.82 -9.50
N ASN A 467 -33.64 12.67 -10.18
CA ASN A 467 -33.10 13.61 -11.16
C ASN A 467 -32.12 14.62 -10.51
N GLY A 468 -31.13 15.04 -11.30
CA GLY A 468 -30.05 15.93 -10.89
C GLY A 468 -28.83 15.16 -10.38
N THR A 469 -27.71 15.87 -10.23
CA THR A 469 -26.51 15.31 -9.60
C THR A 469 -26.74 15.13 -8.10
N CYS A 470 -25.92 14.30 -7.46
CA CYS A 470 -25.94 14.23 -6.01
C CYS A 470 -25.59 15.59 -5.41
N GLU A 471 -24.63 16.35 -5.98
CA GLU A 471 -24.30 17.71 -5.50
C GLU A 471 -25.45 18.71 -5.50
N SER A 472 -26.33 18.69 -6.49
CA SER A 472 -27.45 19.65 -6.58
C SER A 472 -28.56 19.48 -5.52
N ARG A 473 -28.56 18.40 -4.73
CA ARG A 473 -29.67 18.05 -3.83
C ARG A 473 -29.32 18.35 -2.38
N ASP A 474 -30.07 19.22 -1.70
CA ASP A 474 -29.87 19.44 -0.27
C ASP A 474 -30.39 18.22 0.55
N PRO A 475 -29.50 17.43 1.20
CA PRO A 475 -29.92 16.29 2.01
C PRO A 475 -30.60 16.73 3.32
N CYS A 476 -30.50 18.00 3.70
CA CYS A 476 -31.11 18.57 4.89
C CYS A 476 -32.48 19.21 4.63
N ASN A 477 -33.04 19.08 3.42
CA ASN A 477 -34.35 19.59 3.07
C ASN A 477 -35.27 18.51 2.44
N PRO A 478 -36.34 18.07 3.14
CA PRO A 478 -36.72 18.45 4.51
C PRO A 478 -35.71 17.90 5.55
N ASN A 479 -35.61 18.56 6.71
CA ASN A 479 -34.64 18.19 7.75
C ASN A 479 -34.86 16.74 8.22
N PRO A 480 -33.90 15.81 8.00
CA PRO A 480 -34.02 14.41 8.38
C PRO A 480 -33.60 14.16 9.84
N CYS A 481 -33.04 15.16 10.52
CA CYS A 481 -32.55 15.03 11.89
C CYS A 481 -33.66 15.24 12.93
N PRO A 482 -33.49 14.69 14.15
CA PRO A 482 -34.36 15.00 15.28
C PRO A 482 -34.46 16.51 15.55
N ILE A 483 -35.52 16.95 16.22
CA ILE A 483 -35.82 18.37 16.45
C ILE A 483 -34.68 19.12 17.20
N SER A 484 -33.93 18.42 18.06
CA SER A 484 -32.79 18.96 18.81
C SER A 484 -31.51 19.10 18.01
N ASP A 485 -31.44 18.47 16.84
CA ASP A 485 -30.18 18.26 16.12
C ASP A 485 -30.16 19.13 14.86
N SER A 486 -28.99 19.68 14.57
CA SER A 486 -28.74 20.42 13.33
C SER A 486 -28.25 19.46 12.25
N CYS A 487 -28.91 19.49 11.09
CA CYS A 487 -28.48 18.72 9.93
C CYS A 487 -27.35 19.42 9.19
N ILE A 488 -26.26 18.71 8.94
CA ILE A 488 -25.14 19.17 8.13
C ILE A 488 -24.95 18.21 6.94
N PRO A 489 -24.89 18.70 5.68
CA PRO A 489 -24.58 17.86 4.54
C PRO A 489 -23.22 17.17 4.69
N LYS A 490 -23.16 15.84 4.46
CA LYS A 490 -21.94 15.02 4.45
C LYS A 490 -22.08 13.98 3.34
N ARG A 491 -21.75 14.42 2.13
CA ARG A 491 -21.91 13.66 0.89
C ARG A 491 -20.89 12.52 0.84
N ARG A 492 -21.34 11.34 0.41
CA ARG A 492 -20.51 10.13 0.39
C ARG A 492 -20.98 9.14 -0.65
N VAL A 493 -20.05 8.37 -1.21
CA VAL A 493 -20.38 7.25 -2.09
C VAL A 493 -20.26 5.95 -1.29
N CYS A 494 -21.39 5.27 -1.04
CA CYS A 494 -21.41 4.02 -0.30
C CYS A 494 -21.15 2.82 -1.22
N LEU A 495 -20.32 1.89 -0.76
CA LEU A 495 -19.95 0.67 -1.51
C LEU A 495 -20.78 -0.57 -1.13
N HIS A 496 -21.54 -0.50 -0.04
CA HIS A 496 -22.41 -1.60 0.44
C HIS A 496 -23.79 -1.57 -0.25
N SER A 497 -24.50 -2.71 -0.29
CA SER A 497 -25.89 -2.80 -0.80
C SER A 497 -26.96 -3.13 0.24
N VAL A 498 -26.59 -3.78 1.35
CA VAL A 498 -27.53 -4.51 2.24
C VAL A 498 -28.80 -3.73 2.60
N TYR A 499 -28.65 -2.50 3.08
CA TYR A 499 -29.76 -1.74 3.65
C TYR A 499 -30.35 -0.69 2.71
N LYS A 500 -29.81 -0.52 1.49
CA LYS A 500 -30.10 0.63 0.61
C LYS A 500 -30.08 1.99 1.35
N THR A 501 -29.29 2.11 2.42
CA THR A 501 -29.13 3.34 3.21
C THR A 501 -27.75 3.93 2.96
N CYS A 502 -27.68 5.14 2.45
CA CYS A 502 -26.42 5.88 2.33
C CYS A 502 -26.66 7.32 2.79
N SER A 503 -26.45 7.57 4.09
CA SER A 503 -26.73 8.89 4.66
C SER A 503 -25.86 9.96 3.99
N GLN A 504 -26.49 10.95 3.37
CA GLN A 504 -25.81 12.10 2.75
C GLN A 504 -25.67 13.29 3.72
N TYR A 505 -25.95 13.08 5.01
CA TYR A 505 -25.91 14.09 6.06
C TYR A 505 -25.37 13.51 7.37
N VAL A 506 -25.09 14.39 8.33
CA VAL A 506 -24.86 14.08 9.74
C VAL A 506 -25.74 14.97 10.61
N CYS A 507 -26.28 14.40 11.67
CA CYS A 507 -27.02 15.15 12.70
C CYS A 507 -26.04 15.52 13.82
N VAL A 508 -26.00 16.80 14.15
CA VAL A 508 -25.09 17.35 15.16
C VAL A 508 -25.93 17.89 16.31
N ASP A 509 -25.75 17.31 17.49
CA ASP A 509 -26.37 17.79 18.72
C ASP A 509 -25.67 19.08 19.19
N GLY A 510 -26.41 20.20 19.14
CA GLY A 510 -25.93 21.52 19.54
C GLY A 510 -25.88 21.74 21.07
N HIS A 511 -26.37 20.80 21.87
CA HIS A 511 -26.35 20.90 23.34
C HIS A 511 -25.10 20.29 23.98
N ILE A 512 -24.36 19.46 23.23
CA ILE A 512 -23.12 18.86 23.71
C ILE A 512 -21.98 19.86 23.60
N ASN A 513 -21.08 19.84 24.59
CA ASN A 513 -19.86 20.63 24.51
C ASN A 513 -19.01 20.20 23.29
N CYS A 514 -18.83 21.10 22.32
CA CYS A 514 -18.12 20.81 21.08
C CYS A 514 -16.66 20.36 21.30
N THR A 515 -16.04 20.64 22.47
CA THR A 515 -14.67 20.20 22.75
C THR A 515 -14.53 18.69 22.97
N VAL A 516 -15.61 18.02 23.40
CA VAL A 516 -15.62 16.56 23.64
C VAL A 516 -16.03 15.75 22.42
N GLN A 517 -16.50 16.41 21.36
CA GLN A 517 -16.86 15.77 20.09
C GLN A 517 -15.59 15.31 19.35
N PRO A 518 -15.68 14.20 18.57
CA PRO A 518 -14.57 13.73 17.73
C PRO A 518 -14.04 14.83 16.80
N GLU A 519 -12.75 14.75 16.48
CA GLU A 519 -12.16 15.63 15.47
C GLU A 519 -12.69 15.23 14.09
N SER A 520 -13.29 16.20 13.41
CA SER A 520 -13.80 16.05 12.05
C SER A 520 -13.77 17.45 11.44
N THR A 521 -12.56 17.92 11.15
CA THR A 521 -12.29 19.30 10.75
C THR A 521 -13.20 19.74 9.62
N VAL A 522 -13.65 21.00 9.64
CA VAL A 522 -14.45 21.61 8.57
C VAL A 522 -13.87 22.95 8.19
N CYS A 523 -14.02 23.32 6.91
CA CYS A 523 -13.72 24.64 6.40
C CYS A 523 -15.03 25.41 6.22
N THR A 524 -15.05 26.64 6.72
CA THR A 524 -16.21 27.52 6.59
C THR A 524 -16.16 28.33 5.30
N THR A 525 -17.29 28.90 4.88
CA THR A 525 -17.35 29.84 3.74
C THR A 525 -16.55 31.12 3.97
N SER A 526 -16.20 31.42 5.22
CA SER A 526 -15.30 32.52 5.62
C SER A 526 -13.81 32.15 5.58
N GLY A 527 -13.45 30.92 5.19
CA GLY A 527 -12.06 30.46 5.12
C GLY A 527 -11.46 30.09 6.49
N GLU A 528 -12.29 29.89 7.51
CA GLU A 528 -11.86 29.48 8.84
C GLU A 528 -11.90 27.95 8.98
N THR A 529 -10.80 27.38 9.49
CA THR A 529 -10.73 25.95 9.81
C THR A 529 -11.21 25.70 11.24
N LEU A 530 -12.29 24.93 11.40
CA LEU A 530 -12.88 24.61 12.69
C LEU A 530 -12.73 23.12 13.02
N LYS A 531 -12.61 22.79 14.31
CA LYS A 531 -12.29 21.44 14.80
C LYS A 531 -13.31 20.37 14.39
N ASN A 532 -14.59 20.72 14.39
CA ASN A 532 -15.70 19.82 14.09
C ASN A 532 -16.96 20.60 13.70
N PRO A 533 -18.00 19.94 13.13
CA PRO A 533 -19.25 20.59 12.75
C PRO A 533 -19.99 21.27 13.92
N CYS A 534 -19.86 20.75 15.15
CA CYS A 534 -20.44 21.38 16.35
C CYS A 534 -19.85 22.77 16.57
N SER A 535 -18.52 22.90 16.47
CA SER A 535 -17.81 24.19 16.64
C SER A 535 -18.23 25.20 15.57
N MET A 536 -18.48 24.74 14.34
CA MET A 536 -18.99 25.56 13.24
C MET A 536 -20.38 26.12 13.53
N LEU A 537 -21.30 25.27 14.00
CA LEU A 537 -22.65 25.68 14.40
C LEU A 537 -22.63 26.65 15.58
N TYR A 538 -21.79 26.38 16.59
CA TYR A 538 -21.62 27.26 17.74
C TYR A 538 -21.13 28.67 17.35
N ASN A 539 -20.24 28.74 16.36
CA ASN A 539 -19.72 29.99 15.81
C ASN A 539 -20.63 30.65 14.75
N ALA A 540 -21.83 30.10 14.50
CA ALA A 540 -22.77 30.54 13.48
C ALA A 540 -22.14 30.69 12.08
N GLN A 541 -21.25 29.76 11.72
CA GLN A 541 -20.59 29.72 10.42
C GLN A 541 -21.27 28.72 9.49
N GLU A 542 -21.14 28.93 8.18
CA GLU A 542 -21.65 28.02 7.16
C GLU A 542 -20.54 27.10 6.63
N LEU A 543 -20.92 25.87 6.30
CA LEU A 543 -20.01 24.87 5.75
C LEU A 543 -19.62 25.23 4.31
N ALA A 544 -18.32 25.36 4.04
CA ALA A 544 -17.80 25.31 2.67
C ALA A 544 -17.56 23.86 2.25
N TYR A 545 -16.81 23.11 3.06
CA TYR A 545 -16.54 21.68 2.85
C TYR A 545 -15.97 21.01 4.10
N HIS A 546 -15.99 19.67 4.14
CA HIS A 546 -15.37 18.89 5.20
C HIS A 546 -13.86 18.77 4.97
N GLY A 547 -13.06 18.92 6.02
CA GLY A 547 -11.60 18.99 5.98
C GLY A 547 -11.06 20.38 6.36
N PRO A 548 -9.73 20.52 6.50
CA PRO A 548 -9.11 21.82 6.76
C PRO A 548 -9.20 22.75 5.56
N CYS A 549 -9.20 24.06 5.80
CA CYS A 549 -9.14 25.04 4.71
C CYS A 549 -7.83 24.90 3.93
N MET A 550 -7.93 25.00 2.60
CA MET A 550 -6.83 24.88 1.66
C MET A 550 -6.71 26.18 0.87
N ASN A 551 -5.51 26.50 0.39
CA ASN A 551 -5.31 27.65 -0.47
C ASN A 551 -5.60 27.26 -1.93
N CYS A 552 -6.76 27.63 -2.45
CA CYS A 552 -7.17 27.33 -3.82
C CYS A 552 -7.17 28.58 -4.70
N VAL A 553 -6.60 28.45 -5.90
CA VAL A 553 -6.40 29.55 -6.86
C VAL A 553 -7.72 30.12 -7.42
N ASP A 554 -8.83 29.37 -7.25
CA ASP A 554 -10.12 29.63 -7.90
C ASP A 554 -11.29 29.70 -6.89
N GLU A 555 -11.10 30.37 -5.75
CA GLU A 555 -12.19 30.56 -4.77
C GLU A 555 -13.45 31.16 -5.43
N GLY A 556 -14.56 30.44 -5.31
CA GLY A 556 -15.89 30.87 -5.78
C GLY A 556 -16.25 30.53 -7.23
N LYS A 557 -15.42 29.78 -7.97
CA LYS A 557 -15.77 29.27 -9.31
C LYS A 557 -16.14 27.80 -9.28
N GLU A 558 -17.24 27.46 -9.94
CA GLU A 558 -17.65 26.07 -10.09
C GLU A 558 -16.64 25.27 -10.91
N VAL A 559 -16.49 24.00 -10.56
CA VAL A 559 -15.65 23.04 -11.30
C VAL A 559 -16.39 21.72 -11.49
N CYS A 560 -16.12 21.04 -12.60
CA CYS A 560 -16.61 19.70 -12.84
C CYS A 560 -15.60 18.68 -12.32
N GLY A 561 -16.03 17.84 -11.39
CA GLY A 561 -15.27 16.69 -10.95
C GLY A 561 -15.32 15.56 -11.98
N ALA A 562 -14.26 14.77 -12.05
CA ALA A 562 -14.23 13.57 -12.89
C ALA A 562 -15.28 12.52 -12.49
N ASP A 563 -15.91 12.68 -11.32
CA ASP A 563 -17.00 11.85 -10.78
C ASP A 563 -18.38 12.32 -11.26
N GLY A 564 -18.43 13.33 -12.14
CA GLY A 564 -19.64 13.87 -12.75
C GLY A 564 -20.40 14.85 -11.85
N ASN A 565 -19.83 15.27 -10.72
CA ASN A 565 -20.41 16.27 -9.83
C ASN A 565 -19.86 17.68 -10.09
N THR A 566 -20.75 18.68 -10.03
CA THR A 566 -20.34 20.09 -10.01
C THR A 566 -20.09 20.52 -8.58
N TYR A 567 -18.89 21.04 -8.33
CA TYR A 567 -18.47 21.55 -7.04
C TYR A 567 -18.44 23.07 -7.05
N SER A 568 -18.75 23.69 -5.90
CA SER A 568 -18.72 25.15 -5.74
C SER A 568 -17.33 25.77 -5.83
N SER A 569 -16.28 24.97 -5.67
CA SER A 569 -14.88 25.37 -5.79
C SER A 569 -13.97 24.17 -6.04
N SER A 570 -12.76 24.44 -6.53
CA SER A 570 -11.69 23.44 -6.63
C SER A 570 -11.34 22.83 -5.27
N CYS A 571 -11.33 23.63 -4.21
CA CYS A 571 -11.13 23.17 -2.83
C CYS A 571 -12.18 22.14 -2.40
N SER A 572 -13.46 22.38 -2.69
CA SER A 572 -14.55 21.47 -2.35
C SER A 572 -14.40 20.10 -3.04
N ALA A 573 -14.01 20.09 -4.32
CA ALA A 573 -13.71 18.85 -5.05
C ALA A 573 -12.49 18.12 -4.45
N MET A 574 -11.38 18.85 -4.22
CA MET A 574 -10.15 18.27 -3.68
C MET A 574 -10.30 17.74 -2.25
N ALA A 575 -11.14 18.37 -1.43
CA ALA A 575 -11.46 17.93 -0.08
C ALA A 575 -12.14 16.55 -0.05
N ARG A 576 -12.88 16.21 -1.12
CA ARG A 576 -13.44 14.87 -1.35
C ARG A 576 -12.49 13.92 -2.08
N LEU A 577 -11.23 14.31 -2.29
CA LEU A 577 -10.22 13.59 -3.07
C LEU A 577 -10.64 13.38 -4.52
N VAL A 578 -11.50 14.23 -5.07
CA VAL A 578 -11.96 14.15 -6.47
C VAL A 578 -11.02 14.94 -7.38
N HIS A 579 -10.69 14.37 -8.53
CA HIS A 579 -9.92 15.08 -9.56
C HIS A 579 -10.83 16.04 -10.32
N ILE A 580 -10.33 17.24 -10.60
CA ILE A 580 -11.05 18.25 -11.38
C ILE A 580 -10.84 17.92 -12.85
N ASP A 581 -11.94 17.68 -13.57
CA ASP A 581 -11.93 17.39 -15.01
C ASP A 581 -11.76 18.70 -15.81
N TYR A 582 -12.61 19.70 -15.54
CA TYR A 582 -12.53 21.03 -16.15
C TYR A 582 -13.20 22.12 -15.30
N TYR A 583 -12.96 23.37 -15.66
CA TYR A 583 -13.55 24.54 -15.02
C TYR A 583 -14.97 24.82 -15.54
N GLY A 584 -15.88 25.18 -14.63
CA GLY A 584 -17.30 25.35 -14.91
C GLY A 584 -18.16 24.14 -14.47
N PRO A 585 -19.48 24.21 -14.68
CA PRO A 585 -20.38 23.13 -14.32
C PRO A 585 -20.20 21.91 -15.22
N CYS A 586 -20.55 20.73 -14.70
CA CYS A 586 -20.58 19.51 -15.50
C CYS A 586 -21.71 19.60 -16.54
N ILE A 587 -21.36 19.43 -17.81
CA ILE A 587 -22.30 19.53 -18.95
C ILE A 587 -22.24 18.34 -19.91
N ASN A 588 -21.19 17.53 -19.84
CA ASN A 588 -20.91 16.44 -20.77
C ASN A 588 -20.46 15.17 -20.04
N VAL A 589 -20.56 14.03 -20.73
CA VAL A 589 -19.90 12.77 -20.36
C VAL A 589 -18.91 12.39 -21.46
N GLY A 590 -17.68 12.08 -21.07
CA GLY A 590 -16.64 11.63 -21.99
C GLY A 590 -16.84 10.17 -22.40
N LEU A 591 -16.51 9.87 -23.66
CA LEU A 591 -16.38 8.50 -24.13
C LEU A 591 -15.15 7.82 -23.49
N ILE A 592 -15.14 6.49 -23.52
CA ILE A 592 -14.08 5.66 -22.95
C ILE A 592 -13.19 5.21 -24.09
N ASP A 593 -11.93 5.66 -24.07
CA ASP A 593 -10.90 5.23 -25.01
C ASP A 593 -9.72 4.63 -24.24
N ASN A 594 -8.98 3.74 -24.89
CA ASN A 594 -7.75 3.18 -24.34
C ASN A 594 -6.59 4.18 -24.44
N ILE A 595 -6.68 5.15 -25.35
CA ILE A 595 -5.66 6.18 -25.53
C ILE A 595 -6.06 7.42 -24.72
N PRO A 596 -5.19 7.93 -23.82
CA PRO A 596 -5.45 9.17 -23.10
C PRO A 596 -5.49 10.36 -24.08
N LYS A 597 -6.65 11.01 -24.15
CA LYS A 597 -6.94 12.20 -24.98
C LYS A 597 -8.19 12.91 -24.47
N GLU A 598 -8.46 14.09 -25.04
CA GLU A 598 -9.72 14.80 -24.84
C GLU A 598 -10.89 14.04 -25.46
N GLN A 599 -11.98 13.89 -24.71
CA GLN A 599 -13.15 13.08 -25.09
C GLN A 599 -14.41 13.91 -25.40
N CYS A 600 -14.37 15.22 -25.14
CA CYS A 600 -15.53 16.10 -25.22
C CYS A 600 -15.24 17.32 -26.08
N SER A 601 -16.02 17.55 -27.14
CA SER A 601 -15.78 18.67 -28.07
C SER A 601 -16.19 20.05 -27.53
N ASN A 602 -17.09 20.12 -26.55
CA ASN A 602 -17.61 21.38 -25.99
C ASN A 602 -16.95 21.76 -24.65
N VAL A 603 -15.90 21.04 -24.26
CA VAL A 603 -15.19 21.25 -23.00
C VAL A 603 -13.79 21.75 -23.33
N VAL A 604 -13.32 22.73 -22.56
CA VAL A 604 -11.94 23.20 -22.62
C VAL A 604 -11.17 22.54 -21.50
N CYS A 605 -10.25 21.65 -21.84
CA CYS A 605 -9.47 20.93 -20.87
C CYS A 605 -8.37 21.79 -20.22
N PRO A 606 -8.08 21.60 -18.92
CA PRO A 606 -6.92 22.21 -18.29
C PRO A 606 -5.63 21.80 -19.01
N GLU A 607 -4.65 22.69 -19.06
CA GLU A 607 -3.35 22.36 -19.62
C GLU A 607 -2.67 21.23 -18.84
N LEU A 608 -2.09 20.28 -19.56
CA LEU A 608 -1.30 19.22 -18.96
C LEU A 608 -0.06 19.81 -18.27
N LYS A 609 0.20 19.36 -17.03
CA LYS A 609 1.37 19.80 -16.23
C LYS A 609 2.72 19.57 -16.91
N GLN A 610 2.78 18.63 -17.85
CA GLN A 610 3.94 18.33 -18.65
C GLN A 610 3.52 17.80 -20.03
N LYS A 611 4.27 18.18 -21.07
CA LYS A 611 4.05 17.66 -22.43
C LYS A 611 4.55 16.22 -22.55
N ASN A 612 3.84 15.38 -23.29
CA ASN A 612 4.18 13.96 -23.51
C ASN A 612 4.35 13.18 -22.19
N CYS A 613 3.53 13.49 -21.19
CA CYS A 613 3.56 12.80 -19.91
C CYS A 613 2.90 11.42 -20.00
N ILE A 614 3.20 10.56 -19.02
CA ILE A 614 2.37 9.41 -18.70
C ILE A 614 1.12 9.91 -17.98
N GLY A 615 -0.04 9.40 -18.38
CA GLY A 615 -1.33 9.86 -17.88
C GLY A 615 -2.48 8.94 -18.26
N TYR A 616 -3.70 9.40 -17.99
CA TYR A 616 -4.93 8.67 -18.25
C TYR A 616 -6.10 9.63 -18.42
N THR A 617 -7.12 9.24 -19.18
CA THR A 617 -8.42 9.94 -19.19
C THR A 617 -9.39 9.13 -18.35
N PRO A 618 -9.86 9.62 -17.18
CA PRO A 618 -10.80 8.88 -16.34
C PRO A 618 -12.08 8.48 -17.11
N PRO A 619 -12.63 7.27 -16.92
CA PRO A 619 -13.84 6.84 -17.61
C PRO A 619 -15.02 7.77 -17.28
N GLY A 620 -15.65 8.34 -18.31
CA GLY A 620 -16.73 9.30 -18.19
C GLY A 620 -16.29 10.76 -18.06
N ALA A 621 -15.00 11.03 -17.86
CA ALA A 621 -14.42 12.38 -17.83
C ALA A 621 -13.99 12.83 -19.23
N CYS A 622 -13.86 14.14 -19.42
CA CYS A 622 -13.54 14.76 -20.69
C CYS A 622 -12.03 14.91 -20.92
N CYS A 623 -11.25 15.12 -19.87
CA CYS A 623 -9.88 15.63 -19.97
C CYS A 623 -8.83 14.60 -19.51
N PRO A 624 -7.71 14.48 -20.25
CA PRO A 624 -6.60 13.65 -19.83
C PRO A 624 -5.83 14.32 -18.67
N VAL A 625 -5.23 13.50 -17.81
CA VAL A 625 -4.41 13.97 -16.68
C VAL A 625 -3.07 13.24 -16.63
N CYS A 626 -1.99 13.99 -16.39
CA CYS A 626 -0.66 13.44 -16.16
C CYS A 626 -0.55 12.83 -14.75
N GLY A 627 0.04 11.64 -14.67
CA GLY A 627 0.32 10.94 -13.42
C GLY A 627 0.02 9.44 -13.50
N GLY A 628 0.18 8.75 -12.38
CA GLY A 628 -0.08 7.32 -12.29
C GLY A 628 -1.58 7.04 -12.12
N ALA A 629 -2.15 6.17 -12.95
CA ALA A 629 -3.54 5.72 -12.83
C ALA A 629 -3.65 4.22 -12.57
N VAL A 630 -4.54 3.83 -11.64
CA VAL A 630 -4.81 2.44 -11.27
C VAL A 630 -6.31 2.20 -11.09
N ASN A 631 -6.84 1.17 -11.75
CA ASN A 631 -8.18 0.66 -11.51
C ASN A 631 -8.16 -0.44 -10.44
N LEU A 632 -9.06 -0.33 -9.48
CA LEU A 632 -9.20 -1.25 -8.34
C LEU A 632 -10.57 -1.92 -8.37
N LEU A 633 -10.58 -3.25 -8.30
CA LEU A 633 -11.80 -4.03 -8.09
C LEU A 633 -12.03 -4.22 -6.59
N TYR A 634 -13.29 -4.19 -6.17
CA TYR A 634 -13.69 -4.44 -4.79
C TYR A 634 -14.86 -5.42 -4.74
N SER A 635 -14.95 -6.21 -3.67
CA SER A 635 -16.03 -7.18 -3.49
C SER A 635 -17.17 -6.58 -2.65
N GLN A 636 -18.32 -6.37 -3.29
CA GLN A 636 -19.55 -5.94 -2.62
C GLN A 636 -20.10 -7.02 -1.68
N LYS A 637 -20.02 -8.30 -2.06
CA LYS A 637 -20.46 -9.42 -1.22
C LYS A 637 -19.66 -9.51 0.09
N GLN A 638 -18.36 -9.20 0.08
CA GLN A 638 -17.55 -9.18 1.31
C GLN A 638 -17.97 -8.03 2.22
N ILE A 639 -18.24 -6.84 1.66
CA ILE A 639 -18.78 -5.70 2.41
C ILE A 639 -20.10 -6.10 3.06
N ASP A 640 -21.04 -6.62 2.28
CA ASP A 640 -22.38 -6.96 2.74
C ASP A 640 -22.34 -7.99 3.89
N ARG A 641 -21.48 -9.02 3.78
CA ARG A 641 -21.27 -9.99 4.87
C ARG A 641 -20.73 -9.34 6.14
N ILE A 642 -19.74 -8.45 6.01
CA ILE A 642 -19.18 -7.74 7.17
C ILE A 642 -20.24 -6.86 7.83
N MET A 643 -21.07 -6.20 7.02
CA MET A 643 -22.17 -5.36 7.48
C MET A 643 -23.27 -6.15 8.19
N GLU A 644 -23.53 -7.41 7.79
CA GLU A 644 -24.47 -8.31 8.48
C GLU A 644 -23.96 -8.75 9.86
N ILE A 645 -22.63 -8.90 10.03
CA ILE A 645 -22.01 -9.35 11.28
C ILE A 645 -21.91 -8.19 12.30
N SER A 646 -21.84 -6.95 11.82
CA SER A 646 -21.76 -5.76 12.67
C SER A 646 -23.16 -5.32 13.10
N LEU A 647 -23.47 -5.51 14.39
CA LEU A 647 -24.69 -4.98 14.99
C LEU A 647 -24.53 -3.45 15.08
N ASN A 648 -25.49 -2.70 14.50
CA ASN A 648 -25.73 -1.26 14.66
C ASN A 648 -25.18 -0.29 13.59
N GLY A 649 -24.68 -0.76 12.44
CA GLY A 649 -24.34 0.14 11.32
C GLY A 649 -23.15 1.08 11.55
N GLU A 650 -22.39 0.87 12.63
CA GLU A 650 -21.17 1.64 12.97
C GLU A 650 -20.09 1.56 11.88
N LEU A 651 -20.10 0.50 11.07
CA LEU A 651 -19.15 0.29 9.98
C LEU A 651 -19.54 0.96 8.65
N ASN A 652 -20.71 1.62 8.56
CA ASN A 652 -21.16 2.27 7.32
C ASN A 652 -20.11 3.26 6.78
N GLU A 653 -19.48 4.04 7.68
CA GLU A 653 -18.47 5.03 7.27
C GLU A 653 -17.18 4.39 6.75
N SER A 654 -16.91 3.12 7.10
CA SER A 654 -15.71 2.39 6.65
C SER A 654 -15.81 1.89 5.20
N PHE A 655 -17.02 1.78 4.65
CA PHE A 655 -17.28 1.26 3.30
C PHE A 655 -17.80 2.34 2.36
N THR A 656 -17.06 3.45 2.32
CA THR A 656 -17.27 4.55 1.37
C THR A 656 -16.06 4.67 0.44
N VAL A 657 -16.26 5.25 -0.75
CA VAL A 657 -15.14 5.57 -1.65
C VAL A 657 -14.14 6.47 -0.94
N GLU A 658 -14.61 7.49 -0.23
CA GLU A 658 -13.77 8.42 0.52
C GLU A 658 -12.91 7.72 1.59
N ALA A 659 -13.46 6.70 2.27
CA ALA A 659 -12.69 5.90 3.23
C ALA A 659 -11.57 5.10 2.56
N VAL A 660 -11.86 4.48 1.40
CA VAL A 660 -10.85 3.77 0.59
C VAL A 660 -9.77 4.74 0.12
N LEU A 661 -10.15 5.87 -0.48
CA LEU A 661 -9.21 6.87 -1.00
C LEU A 661 -8.36 7.48 0.11
N SER A 662 -8.94 7.80 1.26
CA SER A 662 -8.21 8.32 2.41
C SER A 662 -7.18 7.31 2.93
N ALA A 663 -7.54 6.03 2.95
CA ALA A 663 -6.65 4.96 3.36
C ALA A 663 -5.50 4.70 2.38
N LEU A 664 -5.77 4.76 1.07
CA LEU A 664 -4.74 4.69 0.04
C LEU A 664 -3.84 5.93 0.02
N SER A 665 -4.39 7.12 0.25
CA SER A 665 -3.63 8.38 0.28
C SER A 665 -2.53 8.36 1.35
N ARG A 666 -2.77 7.71 2.51
CA ARG A 666 -1.75 7.50 3.55
C ARG A 666 -0.60 6.59 3.12
N LYS A 667 -0.74 5.81 2.05
CA LYS A 667 0.34 4.98 1.50
C LYS A 667 1.32 5.76 0.62
N ILE A 668 0.95 6.98 0.20
CA ILE A 668 1.80 7.85 -0.62
C ILE A 668 2.86 8.54 0.25
N GLN A 669 4.13 8.13 0.10
CA GLN A 669 5.24 8.63 0.92
C GLN A 669 5.92 9.89 0.35
N VAL A 670 5.65 10.21 -0.91
CA VAL A 670 6.19 11.38 -1.61
C VAL A 670 5.31 12.61 -1.36
N ALA A 671 5.91 13.74 -0.94
CA ALA A 671 5.18 14.98 -0.62
C ALA A 671 4.60 15.67 -1.84
N GLU A 672 5.32 15.60 -2.96
CA GLU A 672 4.96 16.18 -4.25
C GLU A 672 3.83 15.42 -4.95
N CYS A 673 3.37 14.29 -4.40
CA CYS A 673 2.32 13.46 -4.99
C CYS A 673 1.05 13.48 -4.14
N THR A 674 -0.10 13.62 -4.79
CA THR A 674 -1.41 13.57 -4.15
C THR A 674 -2.29 12.51 -4.82
N LEU A 675 -3.08 11.81 -4.01
CA LEU A 675 -4.03 10.82 -4.50
C LEU A 675 -5.39 11.49 -4.73
N ARG A 676 -5.99 11.22 -5.88
CA ARG A 676 -7.38 11.51 -6.23
C ARG A 676 -8.06 10.23 -6.70
N GLY A 677 -9.38 10.17 -6.68
CA GLY A 677 -10.08 9.02 -7.19
C GLY A 677 -11.60 9.13 -7.13
N GLN A 678 -12.25 8.09 -7.65
CA GLN A 678 -13.71 8.00 -7.74
C GLN A 678 -14.16 6.57 -8.00
N LEU A 679 -15.45 6.29 -7.75
CA LEU A 679 -16.11 5.13 -8.34
C LEU A 679 -16.49 5.48 -9.79
N THR A 680 -15.91 4.76 -10.74
CA THR A 680 -16.12 5.03 -12.16
C THR A 680 -17.45 4.44 -12.66
N ILE A 681 -17.86 4.89 -13.85
CA ILE A 681 -18.94 4.25 -14.61
C ILE A 681 -18.58 2.81 -15.06
N GLU A 682 -17.36 2.31 -14.86
CA GLU A 682 -17.02 0.90 -15.15
C GLU A 682 -17.17 -0.02 -13.91
N MET A 683 -17.74 0.50 -12.81
CA MET A 683 -17.93 -0.18 -11.51
C MET A 683 -16.64 -0.60 -10.81
N ASN A 684 -15.57 0.12 -11.05
CA ASN A 684 -14.30 0.00 -10.33
C ASN A 684 -13.90 1.35 -9.74
N ILE A 685 -13.10 1.30 -8.68
CA ILE A 685 -12.53 2.51 -8.09
C ILE A 685 -11.30 2.88 -8.93
N LEU A 686 -11.29 4.06 -9.52
CA LEU A 686 -10.10 4.61 -10.16
C LEU A 686 -9.36 5.47 -9.14
N ILE A 687 -8.06 5.27 -9.02
CA ILE A 687 -7.17 6.21 -8.34
C ILE A 687 -6.20 6.83 -9.33
N LEU A 688 -5.88 8.09 -9.08
CA LEU A 688 -4.90 8.91 -9.78
C LEU A 688 -3.90 9.41 -8.75
N VAL A 689 -2.62 9.13 -8.95
CA VAL A 689 -1.53 9.73 -8.16
C VAL A 689 -0.86 10.74 -9.06
N ILE A 690 -1.15 12.00 -8.78
CA ILE A 690 -0.76 13.13 -9.63
C ILE A 690 0.15 14.09 -8.85
N PRO A 691 1.01 14.86 -9.53
CA PRO A 691 1.80 15.89 -8.87
C PRO A 691 0.90 16.94 -8.20
N SER A 692 1.23 17.36 -6.98
CA SER A 692 0.56 18.46 -6.26
C SER A 692 1.03 19.83 -6.75
N ILE A 693 2.27 19.92 -7.22
CA ILE A 693 2.91 21.11 -7.79
C ILE A 693 2.50 21.35 -9.26
N ASN A 694 2.53 22.60 -9.71
CA ASN A 694 2.06 22.97 -11.07
C ASN A 694 3.04 22.57 -12.18
N ASN A 695 4.34 22.76 -11.96
CA ASN A 695 5.40 22.46 -12.92
C ASN A 695 6.35 21.40 -12.33
N PRO A 696 5.94 20.12 -12.29
CA PRO A 696 6.78 19.04 -11.80
C PRO A 696 7.98 18.79 -12.74
N SER A 697 9.12 18.41 -12.16
CA SER A 697 10.20 17.81 -12.94
C SER A 697 9.83 16.41 -13.43
N ASP A 698 10.56 15.90 -14.43
CA ASP A 698 10.43 14.52 -14.91
C ASP A 698 10.54 13.52 -13.77
N LEU A 699 11.48 13.77 -12.84
CA LEU A 699 11.71 12.94 -11.66
C LEU A 699 10.50 12.96 -10.69
N GLN A 700 9.91 14.13 -10.43
CA GLN A 700 8.72 14.24 -9.57
C GLN A 700 7.50 13.58 -10.23
N MET A 701 7.34 13.72 -11.55
CA MET A 701 6.28 13.04 -12.30
C MET A 701 6.43 11.52 -12.23
N GLU A 702 7.64 11.01 -12.49
CA GLU A 702 7.95 9.57 -12.40
C GLU A 702 7.67 9.02 -11.00
N ALA A 703 8.03 9.76 -9.95
CA ALA A 703 7.76 9.35 -8.58
C ALA A 703 6.26 9.17 -8.28
N CYS A 704 5.40 10.05 -8.81
CA CYS A 704 3.95 9.91 -8.65
C CYS A 704 3.40 8.71 -9.41
N VAL A 705 3.91 8.45 -10.62
CA VAL A 705 3.57 7.23 -11.38
C VAL A 705 3.93 5.97 -10.58
N LEU A 706 5.13 5.94 -10.00
CA LEU A 706 5.62 4.80 -9.21
C LEU A 706 4.88 4.61 -7.89
N GLU A 707 4.47 5.68 -7.21
CA GLU A 707 3.61 5.57 -6.03
C GLU A 707 2.26 4.92 -6.37
N ALA A 708 1.70 5.20 -7.55
CA ALA A 708 0.48 4.52 -8.03
C ALA A 708 0.73 3.02 -8.28
N GLU A 709 1.80 2.68 -9.00
CA GLU A 709 2.16 1.29 -9.26
C GLU A 709 2.43 0.50 -7.98
N LYS A 710 3.08 1.13 -6.99
CA LYS A 710 3.33 0.56 -5.66
C LYS A 710 2.01 0.13 -5.02
N ILE A 711 0.97 0.97 -5.06
CA ILE A 711 -0.38 0.62 -4.57
C ILE A 711 -0.95 -0.58 -5.33
N ALA A 712 -0.85 -0.60 -6.67
CA ALA A 712 -1.36 -1.71 -7.46
C ALA A 712 -0.73 -3.05 -7.04
N VAL A 713 0.59 -3.07 -6.84
CA VAL A 713 1.33 -4.27 -6.40
C VAL A 713 0.90 -4.70 -4.99
N LEU A 714 0.71 -3.76 -4.06
CA LEU A 714 0.24 -4.08 -2.70
C LEU A 714 -1.13 -4.78 -2.72
N VAL A 715 -2.06 -4.30 -3.56
CA VAL A 715 -3.40 -4.90 -3.72
C VAL A 715 -3.31 -6.27 -4.38
N GLN A 716 -2.58 -6.40 -5.49
CA GLN A 716 -2.42 -7.68 -6.23
C GLN A 716 -1.80 -8.77 -5.35
N ARG A 717 -0.82 -8.41 -4.52
CA ARG A 717 -0.18 -9.34 -3.59
C ARG A 717 -1.03 -9.65 -2.36
N ASN A 718 -2.15 -8.95 -2.18
CA ASN A 718 -2.98 -9.00 -0.99
C ASN A 718 -2.12 -8.80 0.27
N SER A 719 -1.37 -7.70 0.23
CA SER A 719 -0.41 -7.23 1.24
C SER A 719 -1.10 -7.00 2.59
N PRO A 720 -0.45 -7.34 3.71
CA PRO A 720 -0.86 -6.89 5.04
C PRO A 720 -1.19 -5.39 5.11
N GLN A 721 -0.44 -4.54 4.39
CA GLN A 721 -0.67 -3.08 4.38
C GLN A 721 -2.04 -2.65 3.84
N VAL A 722 -2.66 -3.49 3.00
CA VAL A 722 -3.97 -3.29 2.41
C VAL A 722 -5.01 -4.10 3.19
N SER A 723 -4.70 -5.34 3.50
CA SER A 723 -5.70 -6.27 3.99
C SER A 723 -6.05 -6.16 5.48
N THR A 724 -5.16 -5.58 6.30
CA THR A 724 -5.42 -5.42 7.73
C THR A 724 -6.32 -4.24 8.03
N GLU A 725 -6.30 -3.18 7.21
CA GLU A 725 -7.22 -2.05 7.38
C GLU A 725 -8.56 -2.39 6.70
N LEU A 726 -9.67 -2.25 7.42
CA LEU A 726 -10.98 -2.75 6.99
C LEU A 726 -11.44 -2.15 5.65
N SER A 727 -11.29 -0.83 5.50
CA SER A 727 -11.65 -0.05 4.29
C SER A 727 -10.92 -0.55 3.04
N LEU A 728 -9.69 -1.04 3.18
CA LEU A 728 -8.87 -1.55 2.08
C LEU A 728 -8.99 -3.07 1.89
N SER A 729 -9.41 -3.80 2.93
CA SER A 729 -9.51 -5.26 2.91
C SER A 729 -10.55 -5.84 1.93
N ILE A 730 -11.37 -4.98 1.33
CA ILE A 730 -12.39 -5.31 0.33
C ILE A 730 -11.85 -5.31 -1.10
N LEU A 731 -10.64 -4.79 -1.32
CA LEU A 731 -10.01 -4.71 -2.63
C LEU A 731 -9.54 -6.11 -3.06
N THR A 732 -9.95 -6.54 -4.25
CA THR A 732 -9.74 -7.91 -4.74
C THR A 732 -8.78 -7.99 -5.92
N ALA A 733 -8.58 -6.90 -6.65
CA ALA A 733 -7.59 -6.79 -7.73
C ALA A 733 -7.24 -5.35 -8.04
N ALA A 734 -6.11 -5.14 -8.70
CA ALA A 734 -5.68 -3.86 -9.22
C ALA A 734 -5.04 -4.01 -10.60
N ILE A 735 -5.17 -2.99 -11.44
CA ILE A 735 -4.50 -2.90 -12.74
C ILE A 735 -4.06 -1.46 -13.02
N VAL A 736 -2.82 -1.34 -13.49
CA VAL A 736 -2.24 -0.09 -13.95
C VAL A 736 -2.82 0.25 -15.33
N VAL A 737 -3.34 1.47 -15.50
CA VAL A 737 -4.06 1.87 -16.73
C VAL A 737 -3.48 3.12 -17.40
N HIS A 738 -2.49 3.77 -16.79
CA HIS A 738 -1.85 4.92 -17.38
C HIS A 738 -0.99 4.54 -18.61
N GLN A 739 -0.91 5.44 -19.58
CA GLN A 739 -0.15 5.31 -20.82
C GLN A 739 0.39 6.69 -21.24
N GLU A 740 1.19 6.76 -22.31
CA GLU A 740 1.59 8.06 -22.87
C GLU A 740 0.37 8.85 -23.35
N VAL A 741 0.27 10.12 -22.95
CA VAL A 741 -0.85 10.98 -23.35
C VAL A 741 -0.64 11.45 -24.78
N SER A 742 -1.61 11.16 -25.65
CA SER A 742 -1.54 11.53 -27.06
C SER A 742 -1.77 13.04 -27.24
N ASN A 743 -0.74 13.76 -27.69
CA ASN A 743 -0.93 15.10 -28.21
C ASN A 743 -1.57 14.99 -29.60
N SER A 744 -2.82 15.44 -29.75
CA SER A 744 -3.42 15.67 -31.06
C SER A 744 -2.78 16.89 -31.72
N ALA A 745 -1.51 16.77 -32.12
CA ALA A 745 -0.78 17.70 -32.97
C ALA A 745 0.45 17.02 -33.60
N VAL A 746 0.33 15.76 -34.05
CA VAL A 746 1.30 15.20 -35.00
C VAL A 746 0.70 15.34 -36.40
N ILE A 747 0.93 16.50 -37.01
CA ILE A 747 0.87 16.58 -38.48
C ILE A 747 2.00 15.67 -38.96
N LEU A 748 1.65 14.48 -39.43
CA LEU A 748 2.56 13.58 -40.16
C LEU A 748 3.03 14.31 -41.42
N GLN A 749 4.10 15.11 -41.32
CA GLN A 749 4.90 15.47 -42.48
C GLN A 749 5.70 14.22 -42.86
N PHE A 750 5.13 13.43 -43.76
CA PHE A 750 5.88 12.41 -44.49
C PHE A 750 7.09 13.07 -45.17
N PRO A 751 8.31 12.51 -45.07
CA PRO A 751 9.43 13.00 -45.85
C PRO A 751 9.19 12.58 -47.30
N ILE A 752 8.93 13.56 -48.17
CA ILE A 752 9.01 13.40 -49.63
C ILE A 752 10.49 13.22 -49.98
N LEU A 753 10.99 12.00 -49.89
CA LEU A 753 12.32 11.66 -50.38
C LEU A 753 12.43 10.18 -50.74
N CYS A 754 11.74 9.79 -51.82
CA CYS A 754 12.08 8.61 -52.64
C CYS A 754 11.31 8.69 -53.96
N LEU A 755 11.71 9.61 -54.84
CA LEU A 755 11.21 9.65 -56.21
C LEU A 755 12.31 10.11 -57.17
N PHE A 756 13.49 9.49 -57.08
CA PHE A 756 14.46 9.50 -58.17
C PHE A 756 15.25 8.19 -58.15
N LEU A 757 15.44 7.62 -59.34
CA LEU A 757 16.23 6.43 -59.70
C LEU A 757 15.48 5.08 -59.72
N VAL A 758 14.62 4.86 -60.72
CA VAL A 758 14.70 3.70 -61.63
C VAL A 758 14.00 4.04 -62.96
N ILE A 759 14.64 4.78 -63.87
CA ILE A 759 14.39 4.64 -65.32
C ILE A 759 15.70 4.95 -66.06
N THR A 760 16.51 3.92 -66.31
CA THR A 760 17.37 3.85 -67.51
C THR A 760 17.81 2.40 -67.75
N SER A 761 17.61 1.96 -69.00
CA SER A 761 18.12 0.73 -69.66
C SER A 761 17.31 -0.54 -69.36
N LEU A 762 16.83 -1.37 -70.30
CA LEU A 762 16.86 -1.55 -71.76
C LEU A 762 15.50 -2.25 -72.10
N GLY A 763 14.83 -2.13 -73.25
CA GLY A 763 15.27 -2.37 -74.63
C GLY A 763 14.23 -3.29 -75.31
N ILE A 764 14.01 -3.04 -76.61
CA ILE A 764 13.05 -3.63 -77.57
C ILE A 764 11.73 -2.87 -77.70
#